data_AF-A0AAE0KCG5-F1
#
_entry.id   AF-A0AAE0KCG5-F1
#
_cell.length_a   1.000
_cell.length_b   1.000
_cell.length_c   1.000
_cell.angle_alpha   90.00
_cell.angle_beta   90.00
_cell.angle_gamma   90.00
#
_symmetry.space_group_name_H-M   'P 1'
#
loop_
_entity.id
_entity.type
_entity.pdbx_description
1 polymer ?
#
loop_
_entity_poly.entity_id
_entity_poly.type
_entity_poly.pdbx_seq_one_letter_code
_entity_poly.pdbx_strand_id
1 'polypeptide(L)'
;MPAYYGPSLPAGSIRLLRLLPCLDEDSRIECTLFPYCLLDSASTHPFEALSYVWGSRENLQRILVNGFECEVGENLHAALLRLRDRFIERVIWVDAICINQEDTTEKGYQVQSMAKIYAKASSVLVWLGVATATSTQALDYIRRAGQQRAATEASTQASEQAVFNLLERPWFQRIWVLQEVAAARHILIMCGPTVIDGYAFCAGLNALQLSYQKYPHLQGLVPPIVYLVQGAVFRPRYEGNYKTSPQERFSLQIRPLGELVDMYHTHEATLYSDKVYALLGMSDDNPYAAGLEANYKVAWGDVLRALVHFCLSKNISVHVSTGDNGAGAVVVIEAKGCILGEVSSAGEDINQGLRQSHGTTQHGQQHVRIRWKDAPSYSDEKETSFTFQASAKAVQKGDLICLIQGARTPTIIRLYDCISTIIKIAVPLADDLKKRVTSITAFPDDLLLLWDWNTSQTKWYSGEEYRSFMTSRGVPTCSMVACQCLDHLDKAARLWNIGLLLARTERWEEAAKSFQRATESYKAGMTERSVDKTCSAHGLWREVDEETLGIIGIRIFDDNGAHIKVKEGEEQIQEMRSWAARNGHKVVVRLLIDKGVNIEAIGNLSQALLSWAAQNGHEAVVRLLLDKGANIEATDPYTRIPLSWAARNGHEAVVRLLLDKGANIEAADPYTGTPLSLAAQNGNEAVVRLLLDKGANIEATNPYTGTPLSLAAQNGHEAVVRLLLDKGANIEATDPYTRTPLSWAAQNGNEAVVRLLLDKGANIEATDRYRAPLSLAAQNGHEAVVRLLLDKGANIEATDRYRAPLSLAAQNGHEAVVRLLLDKGANIEATGGTGKPLSWAARNGHEAVVRLLLDKGANIEATGGTGTPLSWAARNGHEAVVRLLLDKGANIEATDPYTGTPLSLAAQNGHEAVVRLLLDKGANIEATDPDTGTPLTWAAKNGREAVVRLLLDKGANIEATGRFTGTPLSLAAKNGREAVVRLLLDKGANIEVTGRYTGTPLSLAAQNGHEAVVRLLLDKGANIEATDPYTRTPLSLAARNGHEAVVRLLKSHVGGCL
;
A
#
# COMPACT_ATOMS: atom_id res chain seq x y z
N MET A 1 31.33 -12.55 -43.41
CA MET A 1 30.72 -13.88 -43.63
C MET A 1 31.71 -14.75 -44.38
N PRO A 2 32.15 -15.86 -43.78
CA PRO A 2 33.05 -16.79 -44.45
C PRO A 2 32.40 -17.34 -45.72
N ALA A 3 33.17 -17.43 -46.81
CA ALA A 3 32.67 -17.77 -48.14
C ALA A 3 31.95 -19.14 -48.21
N TYR A 4 32.21 -20.03 -47.25
CA TYR A 4 31.65 -21.39 -47.21
C TYR A 4 30.21 -21.52 -46.67
N TYR A 5 29.63 -20.48 -46.04
CA TYR A 5 28.28 -20.55 -45.46
C TYR A 5 27.13 -20.37 -46.46
N GLY A 6 27.41 -19.85 -47.67
CA GLY A 6 26.37 -19.58 -48.68
C GLY A 6 25.37 -18.48 -48.26
N PRO A 7 24.16 -18.44 -48.86
CA PRO A 7 23.13 -17.45 -48.55
C PRO A 7 22.53 -17.64 -47.14
N SER A 8 21.86 -16.60 -46.63
CA SER A 8 21.16 -16.62 -45.34
C SER A 8 20.09 -17.72 -45.28
N LEU A 9 19.99 -18.42 -44.15
CA LEU A 9 19.00 -19.47 -43.94
C LEU A 9 17.56 -18.92 -43.88
N PRO A 10 16.57 -19.63 -44.45
CA PRO A 10 15.16 -19.36 -44.19
C PRO A 10 14.80 -19.57 -42.70
N ALA A 11 13.77 -18.88 -42.21
CA ALA A 11 13.27 -19.05 -40.86
C ALA A 11 12.92 -20.53 -40.57
N GLY A 12 13.36 -21.05 -39.41
CA GLY A 12 13.14 -22.45 -39.01
C GLY A 12 14.05 -23.48 -39.68
N SER A 13 15.05 -23.06 -40.46
CA SER A 13 16.03 -23.95 -41.10
C SER A 13 17.38 -23.98 -40.36
N ILE A 14 18.10 -25.08 -40.48
CA ILE A 14 19.48 -25.27 -39.97
C ILE A 14 20.41 -25.63 -41.13
N ARG A 15 21.74 -25.58 -40.91
CA ARG A 15 22.70 -26.25 -41.81
C ARG A 15 23.05 -27.62 -41.25
N LEU A 16 23.20 -28.60 -42.13
CA LEU A 16 23.76 -29.92 -41.80
C LEU A 16 25.10 -30.09 -42.51
N LEU A 17 26.02 -30.79 -41.85
CA LEU A 17 27.32 -31.17 -42.38
C LEU A 17 27.23 -32.56 -42.99
N ARG A 18 27.56 -32.70 -44.27
CA ARG A 18 27.77 -33.99 -44.93
C ARG A 18 29.26 -34.26 -44.98
N LEU A 19 29.70 -35.21 -44.17
CA LEU A 19 31.07 -35.70 -44.09
C LEU A 19 31.31 -36.74 -45.19
N LEU A 20 32.25 -36.47 -46.10
CA LEU A 20 32.49 -37.30 -47.28
C LEU A 20 33.41 -38.49 -46.96
N PRO A 21 33.18 -39.66 -47.58
CA PRO A 21 34.04 -40.82 -47.39
C PRO A 21 35.39 -40.65 -48.08
N CYS A 22 36.43 -41.30 -47.55
CA CYS A 22 37.73 -41.35 -48.22
C CYS A 22 38.45 -42.69 -48.01
N LEU A 23 39.12 -43.18 -49.06
CA LEU A 23 39.89 -44.43 -49.04
C LEU A 23 41.22 -44.30 -48.29
N ASP A 24 41.80 -43.11 -48.26
CA ASP A 24 43.05 -42.79 -47.58
C ASP A 24 42.77 -42.13 -46.22
N GLU A 25 43.16 -42.79 -45.12
CA GLU A 25 42.89 -42.32 -43.76
C GLU A 25 43.68 -41.05 -43.41
N ASP A 26 44.80 -40.79 -44.09
CA ASP A 26 45.65 -39.61 -43.89
C ASP A 26 45.22 -38.41 -44.74
N SER A 27 44.24 -38.60 -45.63
CA SER A 27 43.69 -37.51 -46.46
C SER A 27 42.97 -36.46 -45.62
N ARG A 28 43.03 -35.20 -46.07
CA ARG A 28 42.31 -34.07 -45.45
C ARG A 28 40.81 -34.38 -45.35
N ILE A 29 40.18 -33.93 -44.27
CA ILE A 29 38.74 -34.12 -44.07
C ILE A 29 37.97 -33.17 -45.00
N GLU A 30 37.11 -33.72 -45.85
CA GLU A 30 36.24 -32.98 -46.77
C GLU A 30 34.77 -33.09 -46.35
N CYS A 31 34.09 -31.94 -46.34
CA CYS A 31 32.70 -31.81 -45.94
C CYS A 31 31.95 -30.86 -46.86
N THR A 32 30.62 -31.02 -46.93
CA THR A 32 29.72 -30.05 -47.55
C THR A 32 28.64 -29.59 -46.58
N LEU A 33 28.24 -28.33 -46.65
CA LEU A 33 27.13 -27.77 -45.88
C LEU A 33 25.91 -27.58 -46.77
N PHE A 34 24.74 -27.98 -46.27
CA PHE A 34 23.48 -27.78 -46.97
C PHE A 34 22.35 -27.37 -46.00
N PRO A 35 21.39 -26.54 -46.45
CA PRO A 35 20.26 -26.14 -45.62
C PRO A 35 19.29 -27.32 -45.41
N TYR A 36 18.69 -27.37 -44.23
CA TYR A 36 17.74 -28.41 -43.82
C TYR A 36 16.59 -27.81 -43.03
N CYS A 37 15.35 -28.14 -43.39
CA CYS A 37 14.16 -27.64 -42.70
C CYS A 37 13.76 -28.59 -41.55
N LEU A 38 13.71 -28.07 -40.33
CA LEU A 38 13.28 -28.82 -39.15
C LEU A 38 11.75 -28.81 -39.01
N LEU A 39 11.08 -29.68 -39.77
CA LEU A 39 9.63 -29.87 -39.71
C LEU A 39 9.17 -30.39 -38.34
N ASP A 40 8.00 -29.93 -37.89
CA ASP A 40 7.36 -30.39 -36.65
C ASP A 40 6.69 -31.75 -36.85
N SER A 41 7.50 -32.80 -36.95
CA SER A 41 7.05 -34.19 -37.07
C SER A 41 7.45 -35.02 -35.83
N ALA A 42 6.68 -36.05 -35.46
CA ALA A 42 7.01 -36.89 -34.30
C ALA A 42 8.28 -37.76 -34.49
N SER A 43 8.69 -37.98 -35.74
CA SER A 43 9.86 -38.78 -36.14
C SER A 43 11.19 -38.04 -35.93
N THR A 44 12.25 -38.81 -35.65
CA THR A 44 13.64 -38.33 -35.77
C THR A 44 13.98 -38.13 -37.23
N HIS A 45 14.85 -37.18 -37.51
CA HIS A 45 15.38 -36.90 -38.83
C HIS A 45 16.67 -37.70 -39.05
N PRO A 46 17.04 -38.04 -40.29
CA PRO A 46 18.17 -38.89 -40.61
C PRO A 46 19.51 -38.12 -40.55
N PHE A 47 19.81 -37.52 -39.41
CA PHE A 47 21.11 -36.90 -39.11
C PHE A 47 21.48 -37.15 -37.65
N GLU A 48 22.78 -37.18 -37.36
CA GLU A 48 23.29 -37.30 -35.99
C GLU A 48 23.79 -35.96 -35.49
N ALA A 49 23.82 -35.72 -34.18
CA ALA A 49 24.36 -34.48 -33.62
C ALA A 49 25.61 -34.77 -32.78
N LEU A 50 26.66 -33.95 -32.95
CA LEU A 50 27.91 -34.10 -32.21
C LEU A 50 27.89 -33.24 -30.94
N SER A 51 28.22 -33.85 -29.81
CA SER A 51 28.46 -33.20 -28.51
C SER A 51 29.93 -33.36 -28.16
N TYR A 52 30.66 -32.26 -27.99
CA TYR A 52 32.10 -32.27 -27.76
C TYR A 52 32.56 -30.98 -27.06
N VAL A 53 33.85 -30.91 -26.69
CA VAL A 53 34.46 -29.70 -26.12
C VAL A 53 35.27 -28.99 -27.20
N TRP A 54 35.05 -27.69 -27.34
CA TRP A 54 35.87 -26.83 -28.20
C TRP A 54 37.32 -26.86 -27.68
N GLY A 55 38.26 -27.37 -28.48
CA GLY A 55 39.68 -27.45 -28.11
C GLY A 55 40.34 -26.06 -28.00
N SER A 56 41.57 -26.02 -27.49
CA SER A 56 42.37 -24.78 -27.46
C SER A 56 42.50 -24.16 -28.86
N ARG A 57 42.42 -22.82 -28.95
CA ARG A 57 42.68 -22.07 -30.18
C ARG A 57 44.16 -22.05 -30.58
N GLU A 58 45.03 -22.58 -29.73
CA GLU A 58 46.48 -22.59 -29.95
C GLU A 58 46.90 -23.64 -31.00
N ASN A 59 46.11 -24.71 -31.19
CA ASN A 59 46.39 -25.82 -32.12
C ASN A 59 45.19 -26.09 -33.07
N LEU A 60 44.92 -25.14 -33.97
CA LEU A 60 43.87 -25.28 -34.99
C LEU A 60 44.31 -26.23 -36.11
N GLN A 61 43.38 -27.09 -36.54
CA GLN A 61 43.53 -28.03 -37.65
C GLN A 61 42.66 -27.56 -38.83
N ARG A 62 43.06 -27.88 -40.06
CA ARG A 62 42.34 -27.43 -41.27
C ARG A 62 41.53 -28.56 -41.89
N ILE A 63 40.27 -28.27 -42.20
CA ILE A 63 39.37 -29.13 -42.98
C ILE A 63 38.86 -28.37 -44.21
N LEU A 64 38.31 -29.07 -45.19
CA LEU A 64 37.69 -28.47 -46.37
C LEU A 64 36.16 -28.50 -46.24
N VAL A 65 35.51 -27.33 -46.27
CA VAL A 65 34.06 -27.19 -46.21
C VAL A 65 33.58 -26.47 -47.47
N ASN A 66 32.73 -27.12 -48.28
CA ASN A 66 32.30 -26.61 -49.59
C ASN A 66 33.48 -26.19 -50.50
N GLY A 67 34.64 -26.86 -50.37
CA GLY A 67 35.86 -26.55 -51.12
C GLY A 67 36.73 -25.42 -50.56
N PHE A 68 36.37 -24.81 -49.43
CA PHE A 68 37.16 -23.76 -48.77
C PHE A 68 37.82 -24.28 -47.49
N GLU A 69 39.01 -23.76 -47.14
CA GLU A 69 39.66 -24.10 -45.86
C GLU A 69 38.87 -23.52 -44.67
N CYS A 70 38.60 -24.37 -43.68
CA CYS A 70 37.95 -24.04 -42.43
C CYS A 70 38.81 -24.55 -41.26
N GLU A 71 39.05 -23.71 -40.27
CA GLU A 71 39.85 -24.05 -39.09
C GLU A 71 38.95 -24.60 -37.97
N VAL A 72 39.32 -25.77 -37.46
CA VAL A 72 38.62 -26.47 -36.37
C VAL A 72 39.61 -26.84 -35.28
N GLY A 73 39.14 -26.88 -34.02
CA GLY A 73 39.99 -27.32 -32.91
C GLY A 73 40.38 -28.79 -33.04
N GLU A 74 41.54 -29.14 -32.49
CA GLU A 74 42.10 -30.51 -32.50
C GLU A 74 41.09 -31.59 -32.07
N ASN A 75 40.30 -31.29 -31.02
CA ASN A 75 39.30 -32.23 -30.52
C ASN A 75 38.16 -32.50 -31.51
N LEU A 76 37.71 -31.47 -32.25
CA LEU A 76 36.70 -31.64 -33.29
C LEU A 76 37.28 -32.37 -34.49
N HIS A 77 38.51 -32.05 -34.88
CA HIS A 77 39.21 -32.74 -35.97
C HIS A 77 39.33 -34.24 -35.68
N ALA A 78 39.77 -34.61 -34.47
CA ALA A 78 39.87 -36.01 -34.04
C ALA A 78 38.50 -36.72 -34.02
N ALA A 79 37.45 -36.04 -33.59
CA ALA A 79 36.08 -36.57 -33.64
C ALA A 79 35.64 -36.82 -35.09
N LEU A 80 35.77 -35.83 -35.99
CA LEU A 80 35.38 -35.97 -37.40
C LEU A 80 36.18 -37.07 -38.11
N LEU A 81 37.49 -37.17 -37.85
CA LEU A 81 38.33 -38.23 -38.40
C LEU A 81 37.83 -39.61 -37.97
N ARG A 82 37.44 -39.77 -36.69
CA ARG A 82 36.88 -41.02 -36.17
C ARG A 82 35.50 -41.35 -36.73
N LEU A 83 34.70 -40.34 -37.04
CA LEU A 83 33.34 -40.48 -37.55
C LEU A 83 33.28 -40.65 -39.06
N ARG A 84 34.35 -40.30 -39.79
CA ARG A 84 34.51 -40.50 -41.23
C ARG A 84 34.59 -41.99 -41.55
N ASP A 85 33.67 -42.45 -42.40
CA ASP A 85 33.67 -43.82 -42.91
C ASP A 85 34.43 -43.89 -44.25
N ARG A 86 34.91 -45.08 -44.61
CA ARG A 86 35.67 -45.27 -45.87
C ARG A 86 34.78 -45.30 -47.11
N PHE A 87 33.49 -45.63 -46.97
CA PHE A 87 32.59 -45.90 -48.10
C PHE A 87 31.28 -45.12 -48.04
N ILE A 88 30.84 -44.68 -46.85
CA ILE A 88 29.51 -44.08 -46.66
C ILE A 88 29.62 -42.62 -46.23
N GLU A 89 28.88 -41.73 -46.89
CA GLU A 89 28.73 -40.34 -46.42
C GLU A 89 27.92 -40.28 -45.13
N ARG A 90 28.29 -39.37 -44.22
CA ARG A 90 27.64 -39.25 -42.92
C ARG A 90 27.08 -37.84 -42.73
N VAL A 91 25.80 -37.74 -42.36
CA VAL A 91 25.14 -36.45 -42.13
C VAL A 91 25.11 -36.15 -40.64
N ILE A 92 25.82 -35.10 -40.24
CA ILE A 92 26.02 -34.73 -38.83
C ILE A 92 25.72 -33.24 -38.65
N TRP A 93 25.18 -32.87 -37.50
CA TRP A 93 25.10 -31.48 -37.05
C TRP A 93 26.23 -31.20 -36.04
N VAL A 94 26.99 -30.14 -36.29
CA VAL A 94 28.12 -29.70 -35.46
C VAL A 94 28.01 -28.20 -35.24
N ASP A 95 27.85 -27.76 -33.99
CA ASP A 95 27.61 -26.35 -33.62
C ASP A 95 28.65 -25.38 -34.20
N ALA A 96 29.94 -25.71 -34.11
CA ALA A 96 31.03 -24.84 -34.58
C ALA A 96 31.08 -24.64 -36.11
N ILE A 97 30.52 -25.56 -36.90
CA ILE A 97 30.58 -25.51 -38.38
C ILE A 97 29.21 -25.17 -38.98
N CYS A 98 28.12 -25.64 -38.38
CA CYS A 98 26.76 -25.48 -38.93
C CYS A 98 26.15 -24.10 -38.58
N ILE A 99 26.57 -23.50 -37.46
CA ILE A 99 26.13 -22.17 -37.02
C ILE A 99 27.17 -21.15 -37.45
N ASN A 100 26.75 -20.08 -38.13
CA ASN A 100 27.63 -18.96 -38.40
C ASN A 100 27.99 -18.21 -37.10
N GLN A 101 29.17 -18.51 -36.55
CA GLN A 101 29.64 -17.95 -35.28
C GLN A 101 29.91 -16.43 -35.31
N GLU A 102 30.06 -15.85 -36.51
CA GLU A 102 30.29 -14.40 -36.70
C GLU A 102 28.98 -13.59 -36.74
N ASP A 103 27.85 -14.23 -37.06
CA ASP A 103 26.54 -13.57 -37.11
C ASP A 103 25.79 -13.80 -35.79
N THR A 104 25.82 -12.79 -34.91
CA THR A 104 25.14 -12.84 -33.60
C THR A 104 23.64 -13.04 -33.69
N THR A 105 23.00 -12.65 -34.80
CA THR A 105 21.57 -12.78 -35.02
C THR A 105 21.25 -14.22 -35.44
N GLU A 106 21.97 -14.76 -36.42
CA GLU A 106 21.85 -16.18 -36.81
C GLU A 106 22.18 -17.09 -35.62
N LYS A 107 23.27 -16.80 -34.90
CA LYS A 107 23.68 -17.53 -33.70
C LYS A 107 22.58 -17.52 -32.65
N GLY A 108 21.95 -16.36 -32.39
CA GLY A 108 20.81 -16.26 -31.47
C GLY A 108 19.66 -17.21 -31.86
N TYR A 109 19.23 -17.18 -33.13
CA TYR A 109 18.15 -18.05 -33.62
C TYR A 109 18.51 -19.55 -33.59
N GLN A 110 19.73 -19.92 -33.97
CA GLN A 110 20.20 -21.30 -33.94
C GLN A 110 20.32 -21.82 -32.50
N VAL A 111 20.82 -20.99 -31.58
CA VAL A 111 20.89 -21.31 -30.14
C VAL A 111 19.52 -21.54 -29.54
N GLN A 112 18.52 -20.71 -29.87
CA GLN A 112 17.14 -20.94 -29.45
C GLN A 112 16.57 -22.26 -29.99
N SER A 113 17.09 -22.75 -31.11
CA SER A 113 16.68 -24.00 -31.75
C SER A 113 17.50 -25.21 -31.31
N MET A 114 18.56 -25.07 -30.51
CA MET A 114 19.48 -26.17 -30.17
C MET A 114 18.77 -27.36 -29.53
N ALA A 115 17.88 -27.13 -28.55
CA ALA A 115 17.10 -28.21 -27.95
C ALA A 115 16.29 -28.99 -29.00
N LYS A 116 15.71 -28.29 -29.98
CA LYS A 116 14.97 -28.90 -31.10
C LYS A 116 15.91 -29.73 -31.98
N ILE A 117 17.09 -29.21 -32.31
CA ILE A 117 18.09 -29.88 -33.15
C ILE A 117 18.49 -31.22 -32.55
N TYR A 118 18.96 -31.22 -31.30
CA TYR A 118 19.39 -32.45 -30.62
C TYR A 118 18.25 -33.45 -30.39
N ALA A 119 17.03 -32.96 -30.15
CA ALA A 119 15.85 -33.83 -29.99
C ALA A 119 15.38 -34.49 -31.30
N LYS A 120 15.66 -33.86 -32.44
CA LYS A 120 15.31 -34.38 -33.78
C LYS A 120 16.42 -35.25 -34.38
N ALA A 121 17.65 -35.17 -33.88
CA ALA A 121 18.74 -36.04 -34.33
C ALA A 121 18.40 -37.53 -34.07
N SER A 122 18.86 -38.42 -34.95
CA SER A 122 18.72 -39.87 -34.77
C SER A 122 19.55 -40.39 -33.60
N SER A 123 20.71 -39.77 -33.35
CA SER A 123 21.58 -40.04 -32.22
C SER A 123 22.38 -38.79 -31.86
N VAL A 124 22.79 -38.69 -30.60
CA VAL A 124 23.75 -37.70 -30.11
C VAL A 124 25.05 -38.41 -29.77
N LEU A 125 26.11 -38.03 -30.47
CA LEU A 125 27.43 -38.61 -30.36
C LEU A 125 28.23 -37.77 -29.37
N VAL A 126 28.48 -38.30 -28.19
CA VAL A 126 29.26 -37.63 -27.14
C VAL A 126 30.72 -38.00 -27.30
N TRP A 127 31.56 -37.04 -27.65
CA TRP A 127 33.00 -37.23 -27.81
C TRP A 127 33.76 -36.68 -26.60
N LEU A 128 34.27 -37.58 -25.76
CA LEU A 128 35.04 -37.25 -24.57
C LEU A 128 36.52 -36.97 -24.85
N GLY A 129 36.97 -37.12 -26.10
CA GLY A 129 38.36 -36.92 -26.52
C GLY A 129 39.09 -38.22 -26.91
N VAL A 130 40.37 -38.09 -27.23
CA VAL A 130 41.24 -39.22 -27.60
C VAL A 130 41.43 -40.16 -26.39
N ALA A 131 41.55 -41.46 -26.66
CA ALA A 131 41.72 -42.48 -25.64
C ALA A 131 43.14 -42.43 -25.05
N THR A 132 43.22 -42.33 -23.73
CA THR A 132 44.39 -42.71 -22.91
C THR A 132 44.20 -44.11 -22.36
N ALA A 133 45.30 -44.78 -21.95
CA ALA A 133 45.22 -46.09 -21.29
C ALA A 133 44.26 -46.09 -20.08
N THR A 134 44.27 -45.01 -19.30
CA THR A 134 43.38 -44.80 -18.14
C THR A 134 41.92 -44.61 -18.52
N SER A 135 41.62 -43.85 -19.57
CA SER A 135 40.23 -43.60 -20.00
C SER A 135 39.53 -44.84 -20.58
N THR A 136 40.29 -45.72 -21.26
CA THR A 136 39.76 -46.98 -21.79
C THR A 136 39.44 -47.95 -20.66
N GLN A 137 40.33 -48.05 -19.67
CA GLN A 137 40.11 -48.83 -18.46
C GLN A 137 38.89 -48.32 -17.67
N ALA A 138 38.74 -47.00 -17.53
CA ALA A 138 37.60 -46.39 -16.85
C ALA A 138 36.27 -46.73 -17.54
N LEU A 139 36.17 -46.60 -18.87
CA LEU A 139 34.94 -46.92 -19.60
C LEU A 139 34.59 -48.41 -19.55
N ASP A 140 35.59 -49.30 -19.64
CA ASP A 140 35.32 -50.73 -19.52
C ASP A 140 34.88 -51.12 -18.10
N TYR A 141 35.49 -50.49 -17.08
CA TYR A 141 35.08 -50.67 -15.68
C TYR A 141 33.63 -50.20 -15.44
N ILE A 142 33.25 -49.02 -15.94
CA ILE A 142 31.87 -48.52 -15.88
C ILE A 142 30.91 -49.47 -16.61
N ARG A 143 31.29 -49.95 -17.80
CA ARG A 143 30.47 -50.90 -18.59
C ARG A 143 30.20 -52.19 -17.81
N ARG A 144 31.24 -52.78 -17.21
CA ARG A 144 31.13 -54.02 -16.42
C ARG A 144 30.26 -53.83 -15.18
N ALA A 145 30.43 -52.70 -14.48
CA ALA A 145 29.62 -52.36 -13.31
C ALA A 145 28.13 -52.25 -13.64
N GLY A 146 27.78 -51.73 -14.83
CA GLY A 146 26.38 -51.64 -15.28
C GLY A 146 25.75 -52.97 -15.68
N GLN A 147 26.55 -54.00 -16.00
CA GLN A 147 26.07 -55.30 -16.50
C GLN A 147 25.84 -56.35 -15.40
N GLN A 148 26.48 -56.24 -14.23
CA GLN A 148 26.35 -57.20 -13.13
C GLN A 148 25.48 -56.65 -11.97
N ARG A 149 24.26 -57.18 -11.81
CA ARG A 149 23.51 -57.03 -10.56
C ARG A 149 24.14 -57.96 -9.49
N ALA A 150 25.00 -57.39 -8.65
CA ALA A 150 25.54 -57.94 -7.41
C ALA A 150 26.54 -59.12 -7.51
N ALA A 151 27.83 -58.80 -7.66
CA ALA A 151 28.95 -59.39 -6.93
C ALA A 151 30.21 -58.52 -7.18
N THR A 152 30.50 -57.60 -6.26
CA THR A 152 31.68 -56.73 -6.29
C THR A 152 32.97 -57.55 -6.25
N GLU A 153 33.68 -57.65 -7.37
CA GLU A 153 35.15 -57.75 -7.30
C GLU A 153 35.67 -56.48 -6.62
N ALA A 154 36.62 -56.63 -5.70
CA ALA A 154 37.18 -55.54 -4.93
C ALA A 154 37.65 -54.41 -5.86
N SER A 155 36.97 -53.26 -5.78
CA SER A 155 37.40 -52.00 -6.38
C SER A 155 38.88 -51.78 -6.06
N THR A 156 39.73 -51.75 -7.08
CA THR A 156 41.10 -51.28 -6.90
C THR A 156 41.06 -49.77 -6.91
N GLN A 157 41.72 -49.12 -5.94
CA GLN A 157 41.85 -47.66 -5.86
C GLN A 157 42.29 -47.02 -7.19
N ALA A 158 43.07 -47.74 -8.01
CA ALA A 158 43.49 -47.35 -9.34
C ALA A 158 42.33 -47.25 -10.37
N SER A 159 41.32 -48.13 -10.28
CA SER A 159 40.15 -48.13 -11.18
C SER A 159 39.18 -47.00 -10.85
N GLU A 160 38.94 -46.72 -9.56
CA GLU A 160 38.17 -45.54 -9.13
C GLU A 160 38.86 -44.23 -9.55
N GLN A 161 40.17 -44.12 -9.36
CA GLN A 161 40.93 -42.95 -9.79
C GLN A 161 40.84 -42.73 -11.31
N ALA A 162 40.88 -43.81 -12.11
CA ALA A 162 40.72 -43.73 -13.56
C ALA A 162 39.33 -43.20 -13.96
N VAL A 163 38.27 -43.58 -13.23
CA VAL A 163 36.92 -43.05 -13.42
C VAL A 163 36.84 -41.57 -13.05
N PHE A 164 37.40 -41.15 -11.92
CA PHE A 164 37.44 -39.72 -11.55
C PHE A 164 38.18 -38.88 -12.60
N ASN A 165 39.35 -39.33 -13.07
CA ASN A 165 40.10 -38.64 -14.13
C ASN A 165 39.31 -38.53 -15.45
N LEU A 166 38.44 -39.50 -15.77
CA LEU A 166 37.54 -39.42 -16.92
C LEU A 166 36.44 -38.38 -16.69
N LEU A 167 35.87 -38.33 -15.48
CA LEU A 167 34.80 -37.40 -15.09
C LEU A 167 35.30 -35.95 -14.90
N GLU A 168 36.59 -35.74 -14.64
CA GLU A 168 37.22 -34.41 -14.60
C GLU A 168 37.44 -33.81 -16.00
N ARG A 169 37.19 -34.56 -17.08
CA ARG A 169 37.36 -34.02 -18.43
C ARG A 169 36.42 -32.82 -18.66
N PRO A 170 36.86 -31.79 -19.43
CA PRO A 170 36.12 -30.53 -19.59
C PRO A 170 34.68 -30.68 -20.13
N TRP A 171 34.36 -31.81 -20.77
CA TRP A 171 33.02 -32.07 -21.26
C TRP A 171 31.97 -32.05 -20.14
N PHE A 172 32.30 -32.61 -18.97
CA PHE A 172 31.38 -32.63 -17.82
C PHE A 172 31.20 -31.25 -17.16
N GLN A 173 32.05 -30.27 -17.49
CA GLN A 173 32.02 -28.94 -16.89
C GLN A 173 31.20 -27.94 -17.72
N ARG A 174 30.98 -28.21 -19.02
CA ARG A 174 30.36 -27.27 -19.97
C ARG A 174 28.83 -27.19 -19.80
N ILE A 175 28.27 -25.98 -19.74
CA ILE A 175 26.81 -25.77 -19.60
C ILE A 175 26.01 -26.36 -20.77
N TRP A 176 26.50 -26.22 -22.00
CA TRP A 176 25.77 -26.64 -23.20
C TRP A 176 25.49 -28.15 -23.23
N VAL A 177 26.40 -28.94 -22.67
CA VAL A 177 26.28 -30.41 -22.60
C VAL A 177 24.97 -30.83 -21.94
N LEU A 178 24.48 -30.08 -20.96
CA LEU A 178 23.23 -30.36 -20.27
C LEU A 178 22.05 -30.41 -21.25
N GLN A 179 21.93 -29.40 -22.12
CA GLN A 179 20.86 -29.36 -23.11
C GLN A 179 21.04 -30.43 -24.20
N GLU A 180 22.28 -30.67 -24.62
CA GLU A 180 22.65 -31.65 -25.66
C GLU A 180 22.22 -33.06 -25.27
N VAL A 181 22.57 -33.50 -24.05
CA VAL A 181 22.21 -34.83 -23.56
C VAL A 181 20.76 -34.92 -23.09
N ALA A 182 20.18 -33.82 -22.61
CA ALA A 182 18.78 -33.82 -22.19
C ALA A 182 17.81 -33.93 -23.39
N ALA A 183 18.18 -33.38 -24.54
CA ALA A 183 17.36 -33.47 -25.74
C ALA A 183 17.47 -34.83 -26.44
N ALA A 184 18.59 -35.54 -26.26
CA ALA A 184 18.95 -36.71 -27.04
C ALA A 184 18.04 -37.93 -26.81
N ARG A 185 17.53 -38.55 -27.89
CA ARG A 185 16.80 -39.83 -27.77
C ARG A 185 17.71 -41.05 -27.62
N HIS A 186 18.88 -40.99 -28.23
CA HIS A 186 19.87 -42.06 -28.21
C HIS A 186 21.25 -41.41 -28.08
N ILE A 187 22.02 -41.82 -27.07
CA ILE A 187 23.32 -41.23 -26.76
C ILE A 187 24.39 -42.30 -26.90
N LEU A 188 25.43 -42.01 -27.68
CA LEU A 188 26.62 -42.83 -27.77
C LEU A 188 27.80 -42.06 -27.21
N ILE A 189 28.36 -42.54 -26.10
CA ILE A 189 29.54 -41.95 -25.47
C ILE A 189 30.78 -42.61 -26.04
N MET A 190 31.67 -41.80 -26.58
CA MET A 190 32.86 -42.20 -27.30
C MET A 190 34.11 -41.60 -26.64
N CYS A 191 35.13 -42.43 -26.44
CA CYS A 191 36.47 -42.01 -26.06
C CYS A 191 37.48 -42.81 -26.87
N GLY A 192 38.08 -42.18 -27.88
CA GLY A 192 38.87 -42.85 -28.91
C GLY A 192 38.09 -43.98 -29.61
N PRO A 193 38.58 -45.24 -29.62
CA PRO A 193 37.88 -46.35 -30.27
C PRO A 193 36.71 -46.90 -29.44
N THR A 194 36.65 -46.60 -28.14
CA THR A 194 35.67 -47.19 -27.22
C THR A 194 34.34 -46.47 -27.30
N VAL A 195 33.25 -47.22 -27.48
CA VAL A 195 31.88 -46.71 -27.50
C VAL A 195 31.05 -47.40 -26.42
N ILE A 196 30.28 -46.62 -25.67
CA ILE A 196 29.30 -47.12 -24.70
C ILE A 196 27.98 -46.39 -24.89
N ASP A 197 26.88 -47.12 -24.76
CA ASP A 197 25.54 -46.52 -24.73
C ASP A 197 25.41 -45.60 -23.50
N GLY A 198 24.77 -44.43 -23.67
CA GLY A 198 24.65 -43.44 -22.62
C GLY A 198 23.88 -43.94 -21.39
N TYR A 199 22.83 -44.75 -21.59
CA TYR A 199 22.11 -45.36 -20.49
C TYR A 199 22.98 -46.38 -19.75
N ALA A 200 23.72 -47.22 -20.48
CA ALA A 200 24.66 -48.17 -19.89
C ALA A 200 25.78 -47.48 -19.10
N PHE A 201 26.31 -46.35 -19.59
CA PHE A 201 27.28 -45.53 -18.87
C PHE A 201 26.71 -45.00 -17.55
N CYS A 202 25.51 -44.43 -17.57
CA CYS A 202 24.84 -43.92 -16.38
C CYS A 202 24.47 -45.03 -15.37
N ALA A 203 24.01 -46.18 -15.85
CA ALA A 203 23.74 -47.34 -15.02
C ALA A 203 25.01 -47.84 -14.32
N GLY A 204 26.14 -47.88 -15.05
CA GLY A 204 27.44 -48.22 -14.50
C GLY A 204 27.91 -47.26 -13.42
N LEU A 205 27.82 -45.94 -13.65
CA LEU A 205 28.18 -44.94 -12.65
C LEU A 205 27.34 -45.05 -11.36
N ASN A 206 26.03 -45.30 -11.49
CA ASN A 206 25.16 -45.50 -10.33
C ASN A 206 25.49 -46.79 -9.56
N ALA A 207 25.93 -47.85 -10.25
CA ALA A 207 26.32 -49.10 -9.61
C ALA A 207 27.63 -48.99 -8.82
N LEU A 208 28.53 -48.09 -9.23
CA LEU A 208 29.84 -47.89 -8.59
C LEU A 208 29.79 -47.16 -7.24
N GLN A 209 28.69 -46.49 -6.88
CA GLN A 209 28.51 -45.76 -5.61
C GLN A 209 29.70 -44.84 -5.24
N LEU A 210 30.22 -44.08 -6.21
CA LEU A 210 31.41 -43.24 -6.03
C LEU A 210 31.25 -42.22 -4.89
N SER A 211 32.25 -42.14 -4.02
CA SER A 211 32.33 -41.11 -2.96
C SER A 211 33.06 -39.86 -3.46
N TYR A 212 32.35 -38.73 -3.51
CA TYR A 212 32.88 -37.46 -4.01
C TYR A 212 33.64 -36.64 -2.95
N GLN A 213 33.91 -37.18 -1.76
CA GLN A 213 34.57 -36.43 -0.67
C GLN A 213 35.94 -35.84 -1.07
N LYS A 214 36.71 -36.55 -1.91
CA LYS A 214 38.00 -36.07 -2.44
C LYS A 214 37.86 -35.09 -3.60
N TYR A 215 36.72 -35.09 -4.28
CA TYR A 215 36.44 -34.26 -5.45
C TYR A 215 35.07 -33.58 -5.34
N PRO A 216 34.88 -32.64 -4.38
CA PRO A 216 33.55 -32.08 -4.09
C PRO A 216 32.93 -31.34 -5.27
N HIS A 217 33.74 -30.78 -6.16
CA HIS A 217 33.28 -30.07 -7.34
C HIS A 217 32.57 -31.00 -8.35
N LEU A 218 32.97 -32.28 -8.44
CA LEU A 218 32.32 -33.26 -9.32
C LEU A 218 30.92 -33.65 -8.85
N GLN A 219 30.63 -33.52 -7.55
CA GLN A 219 29.30 -33.77 -6.99
C GLN A 219 28.24 -32.83 -7.59
N GLY A 220 28.63 -31.61 -7.96
CA GLY A 220 27.75 -30.62 -8.60
C GLY A 220 27.67 -30.72 -10.13
N LEU A 221 28.47 -31.59 -10.77
CA LEU A 221 28.58 -31.70 -12.22
C LEU A 221 28.06 -33.05 -12.76
N VAL A 222 28.46 -34.16 -12.14
CA VAL A 222 28.23 -35.50 -12.70
C VAL A 222 26.81 -36.03 -12.45
N PRO A 223 26.26 -36.03 -11.22
CA PRO A 223 24.89 -36.50 -10.98
C PRO A 223 23.81 -35.76 -11.80
N PRO A 224 23.86 -34.42 -11.96
CA PRO A 224 23.11 -33.68 -12.97
C PRO A 224 23.03 -34.30 -14.36
N ILE A 225 24.19 -34.61 -14.95
CA ILE A 225 24.29 -35.16 -16.30
C ILE A 225 23.68 -36.57 -16.34
N VAL A 226 23.96 -37.39 -15.31
CA VAL A 226 23.37 -38.74 -15.17
C VAL A 226 21.84 -38.66 -15.13
N TYR A 227 21.27 -37.73 -14.36
CA TYR A 227 19.83 -37.48 -14.31
C TYR A 227 19.26 -37.11 -15.68
N LEU A 228 19.93 -36.20 -16.40
CA LEU A 228 19.46 -35.75 -17.71
C LEU A 228 19.48 -36.85 -18.76
N VAL A 229 20.55 -37.66 -18.81
CA VAL A 229 20.71 -38.79 -19.72
C VAL A 229 19.68 -39.89 -19.44
N GLN A 230 19.51 -40.30 -18.18
CA GLN A 230 18.55 -41.34 -17.81
C GLN A 230 17.11 -40.93 -18.09
N GLY A 231 16.77 -39.65 -17.87
CA GLY A 231 15.45 -39.12 -18.18
C GLY A 231 15.17 -38.99 -19.68
N ALA A 232 16.20 -38.84 -20.52
CA ALA A 232 16.03 -38.48 -21.93
C ALA A 232 15.22 -39.50 -22.74
N VAL A 233 15.41 -40.80 -22.45
CA VAL A 233 14.68 -41.89 -23.10
C VAL A 233 13.18 -41.86 -22.81
N PHE A 234 12.78 -41.31 -21.66
CA PHE A 234 11.39 -41.31 -21.19
C PHE A 234 10.65 -39.98 -21.47
N ARG A 235 11.31 -38.98 -22.07
CA ARG A 235 10.68 -37.68 -22.37
C ARG A 235 9.66 -37.80 -23.51
N PRO A 236 8.46 -37.20 -23.40
CA PRO A 236 7.44 -37.23 -24.44
C PRO A 236 7.96 -36.73 -25.78
N ARG A 237 7.50 -37.33 -26.89
CA ARG A 237 7.72 -36.76 -28.23
C ARG A 237 6.84 -35.51 -28.31
N TYR A 238 7.43 -34.35 -28.57
CA TYR A 238 6.67 -33.12 -28.81
C TYR A 238 5.61 -33.37 -29.90
N GLU A 239 4.34 -33.48 -29.49
CA GLU A 239 3.17 -33.55 -30.36
C GLU A 239 2.63 -32.13 -30.47
N GLY A 240 3.04 -31.42 -31.52
CA GLY A 240 2.48 -30.10 -31.80
C GLY A 240 0.97 -30.23 -32.02
N ASN A 241 0.16 -29.59 -31.20
CA ASN A 241 -1.26 -29.41 -31.49
C ASN A 241 -1.36 -28.62 -32.80
N TYR A 242 -2.01 -29.18 -33.82
CA TYR A 242 -2.23 -28.57 -35.15
C TYR A 242 -3.10 -27.29 -35.14
N LYS A 243 -3.32 -26.66 -33.98
CA LYS A 243 -4.21 -25.52 -33.79
C LYS A 243 -3.70 -24.55 -32.72
N THR A 244 -2.57 -23.89 -32.95
CA THR A 244 -2.25 -22.58 -32.33
C THR A 244 -1.00 -21.98 -32.98
N SER A 245 -0.78 -20.68 -32.74
CA SER A 245 -0.02 -19.72 -33.56
C SER A 245 1.41 -20.12 -34.00
N PRO A 246 1.99 -19.47 -35.05
CA PRO A 246 3.37 -19.66 -35.54
C PRO A 246 4.51 -19.33 -34.54
N GLN A 247 4.20 -19.12 -33.27
CA GLN A 247 5.10 -18.59 -32.23
C GLN A 247 5.36 -19.58 -31.09
N GLU A 248 4.89 -20.83 -31.17
CA GLU A 248 5.16 -21.83 -30.12
C GLU A 248 6.62 -22.29 -30.17
N ARG A 249 7.33 -22.06 -29.06
CA ARG A 249 8.73 -22.48 -28.87
C ARG A 249 8.82 -23.95 -28.54
N PHE A 250 9.87 -24.58 -29.06
CA PHE A 250 10.30 -25.90 -28.66
C PHE A 250 10.90 -25.86 -27.25
N SER A 251 10.36 -26.69 -26.34
CA SER A 251 10.93 -26.93 -25.02
C SER A 251 10.90 -28.42 -24.67
N LEU A 252 11.88 -28.88 -23.91
CA LEU A 252 11.94 -30.23 -23.36
C LEU A 252 11.08 -30.42 -22.10
N GLN A 253 10.48 -29.34 -21.55
CA GLN A 253 9.60 -29.36 -20.38
C GLN A 253 10.18 -30.15 -19.19
N ILE A 254 11.45 -29.90 -18.87
CA ILE A 254 12.17 -30.71 -17.86
C ILE A 254 11.82 -30.24 -16.45
N ARG A 255 11.99 -28.94 -16.20
CA ARG A 255 11.77 -28.26 -14.91
C ARG A 255 11.53 -26.77 -15.13
N PRO A 256 10.94 -26.06 -14.18
CA PRO A 256 10.92 -24.60 -14.16
C PRO A 256 12.33 -23.99 -14.28
N LEU A 257 12.44 -22.81 -14.89
CA LEU A 257 13.74 -22.17 -15.16
C LEU A 257 14.55 -21.90 -13.88
N GLY A 258 13.87 -21.48 -12.81
CA GLY A 258 14.51 -21.23 -11.52
C GLY A 258 15.19 -22.47 -10.93
N GLU A 259 14.55 -23.64 -11.02
CA GLU A 259 15.14 -24.91 -10.59
C GLU A 259 16.36 -25.29 -11.43
N LEU A 260 16.27 -25.17 -12.76
CA LEU A 260 17.39 -25.47 -13.66
C LEU A 260 18.60 -24.58 -13.37
N VAL A 261 18.37 -23.30 -13.09
CA VAL A 261 19.42 -22.35 -12.73
C VAL A 261 20.07 -22.75 -11.39
N ASP A 262 19.28 -23.05 -10.35
CA ASP A 262 19.80 -23.51 -9.07
C ASP A 262 20.63 -24.80 -9.19
N MET A 263 20.25 -25.68 -10.12
CA MET A 263 20.95 -26.93 -10.39
C MET A 263 22.27 -26.72 -11.14
N TYR A 264 22.31 -25.81 -12.11
CA TYR A 264 23.32 -25.87 -13.17
C TYR A 264 24.20 -24.62 -13.33
N HIS A 265 23.93 -23.53 -12.60
CA HIS A 265 24.69 -22.28 -12.77
C HIS A 265 26.21 -22.39 -12.51
N THR A 266 26.66 -23.45 -11.80
CA THR A 266 28.08 -23.73 -11.56
C THR A 266 28.83 -24.27 -12.77
N HIS A 267 28.13 -24.75 -13.80
CA HIS A 267 28.77 -25.20 -15.03
C HIS A 267 29.46 -24.01 -15.72
N GLU A 268 30.55 -24.32 -16.41
CA GLU A 268 31.36 -23.37 -17.14
C GLU A 268 30.71 -23.02 -18.48
N ALA A 269 30.90 -21.78 -18.89
CA ALA A 269 30.38 -21.25 -20.14
C ALA A 269 31.42 -20.31 -20.76
N THR A 270 31.57 -20.37 -22.08
CA THR A 270 32.46 -19.47 -22.81
C THR A 270 31.99 -18.01 -22.73
N LEU A 271 30.67 -17.80 -22.83
CA LEU A 271 30.01 -16.53 -22.55
C LEU A 271 29.09 -16.72 -21.36
N TYR A 272 29.08 -15.78 -20.40
CA TYR A 272 28.27 -15.91 -19.19
C TYR A 272 26.77 -15.99 -19.47
N SER A 273 26.28 -15.31 -20.51
CA SER A 273 24.87 -15.40 -20.96
C SER A 273 24.46 -16.81 -21.37
N ASP A 274 25.40 -17.65 -21.83
CA ASP A 274 25.11 -19.05 -22.18
C ASP A 274 24.69 -19.88 -20.96
N LYS A 275 25.07 -19.48 -19.74
CA LYS A 275 24.59 -20.12 -18.50
C LYS A 275 23.07 -20.08 -18.38
N VAL A 276 22.44 -19.04 -18.93
CA VAL A 276 20.97 -18.90 -18.97
C VAL A 276 20.43 -19.48 -20.26
N TYR A 277 21.04 -19.13 -21.41
CA TYR A 277 20.52 -19.51 -22.72
C TYR A 277 20.49 -21.03 -22.94
N ALA A 278 21.46 -21.78 -22.40
CA ALA A 278 21.45 -23.25 -22.45
C ALA A 278 20.30 -23.88 -21.65
N LEU A 279 19.76 -23.18 -20.65
CA LEU A 279 18.68 -23.67 -19.80
C LEU A 279 17.29 -23.30 -20.35
N LEU A 280 17.23 -22.31 -21.23
CA LEU A 280 15.98 -21.85 -21.85
C LEU A 280 15.28 -23.00 -22.60
N GLY A 281 15.98 -23.76 -23.45
CA GLY A 281 15.37 -24.86 -24.21
C GLY A 281 14.95 -26.08 -23.35
N MET A 282 15.40 -26.12 -22.09
CA MET A 282 15.08 -27.18 -21.12
C MET A 282 13.88 -26.83 -20.22
N SER A 283 13.54 -25.53 -20.12
CA SER A 283 12.59 -25.02 -19.13
C SER A 283 11.13 -25.29 -19.49
N ASP A 284 10.34 -25.72 -18.51
CA ASP A 284 8.87 -25.86 -18.63
C ASP A 284 8.14 -24.51 -18.63
N ASP A 285 8.77 -23.46 -18.12
CA ASP A 285 8.15 -22.13 -18.14
C ASP A 285 8.26 -21.46 -19.53
N ASN A 286 7.42 -20.45 -19.77
CA ASN A 286 7.56 -19.54 -20.93
C ASN A 286 8.20 -18.20 -20.51
N PRO A 287 9.52 -18.02 -20.67
CA PRO A 287 10.22 -16.82 -20.23
C PRO A 287 10.24 -15.69 -21.28
N TYR A 288 9.66 -15.87 -22.48
CA TYR A 288 9.66 -14.83 -23.53
C TYR A 288 8.91 -13.56 -23.12
N ALA A 289 7.80 -13.69 -22.39
CA ALA A 289 7.05 -12.54 -21.88
C ALA A 289 7.87 -11.69 -20.90
N ALA A 290 8.99 -12.21 -20.39
CA ALA A 290 9.96 -11.50 -19.56
C ALA A 290 11.19 -11.00 -20.35
N GLY A 291 11.20 -11.13 -21.68
CA GLY A 291 12.32 -10.72 -22.53
C GLY A 291 13.54 -11.66 -22.47
N LEU A 292 13.39 -12.86 -21.90
CA LEU A 292 14.45 -13.85 -21.79
C LEU A 292 14.48 -14.75 -23.03
N GLU A 293 15.21 -14.28 -24.04
CA GLU A 293 15.53 -15.00 -25.26
C GLU A 293 17.02 -14.93 -25.56
N ALA A 294 17.57 -15.90 -26.31
CA ALA A 294 18.99 -15.88 -26.64
C ALA A 294 19.27 -14.73 -27.61
N ASN A 295 19.78 -13.62 -27.06
CA ASN A 295 20.16 -12.42 -27.79
C ASN A 295 21.53 -11.95 -27.31
N TYR A 296 22.54 -12.19 -28.14
CA TYR A 296 23.94 -11.85 -27.81
C TYR A 296 24.25 -10.35 -27.91
N LYS A 297 23.27 -9.49 -28.23
CA LYS A 297 23.40 -8.02 -28.19
C LYS A 297 23.06 -7.43 -26.81
N VAL A 298 22.41 -8.21 -25.93
CA VAL A 298 22.04 -7.77 -24.58
C VAL A 298 23.19 -8.02 -23.61
N ALA A 299 23.50 -7.04 -22.76
CA ALA A 299 24.55 -7.18 -21.77
C ALA A 299 24.18 -8.21 -20.69
N TRP A 300 25.19 -8.93 -20.17
CA TRP A 300 24.99 -9.99 -19.17
C TRP A 300 24.22 -9.52 -17.93
N GLY A 301 24.50 -8.30 -17.44
CA GLY A 301 23.79 -7.74 -16.29
C GLY A 301 22.28 -7.56 -16.51
N ASP A 302 21.86 -7.24 -17.75
CA ASP A 302 20.46 -7.10 -18.10
C ASP A 302 19.76 -8.45 -18.23
N VAL A 303 20.46 -9.46 -18.76
CA VAL A 303 19.97 -10.86 -18.80
C VAL A 303 19.72 -11.38 -17.37
N LEU A 304 20.66 -11.12 -16.44
CA LEU A 304 20.49 -11.50 -15.04
C LEU A 304 19.33 -10.77 -14.37
N ARG A 305 19.16 -9.47 -14.61
CA ARG A 305 18.04 -8.71 -14.06
C ARG A 305 16.70 -9.26 -14.57
N ALA A 306 16.60 -9.56 -15.86
CA ALA A 306 15.42 -10.19 -16.44
C ALA A 306 15.14 -11.57 -15.84
N LEU A 307 16.19 -12.38 -15.59
CA LEU A 307 16.07 -13.68 -14.93
C LEU A 307 15.53 -13.56 -13.50
N VAL A 308 16.05 -12.62 -12.71
CA VAL A 308 15.61 -12.41 -11.33
C VAL A 308 14.15 -11.98 -11.27
N HIS A 309 13.74 -11.03 -12.13
CA HIS A 309 12.34 -10.62 -12.21
C HIS A 309 11.40 -11.73 -12.69
N PHE A 310 11.90 -12.63 -13.54
CA PHE A 310 11.15 -13.78 -13.99
C PHE A 310 10.95 -14.84 -12.90
N CYS A 311 12.03 -15.20 -12.20
CA CYS A 311 12.00 -16.24 -11.16
C CYS A 311 11.29 -15.76 -9.88
N LEU A 312 11.43 -14.47 -9.52
CA LEU A 312 10.87 -13.90 -8.31
C LEU A 312 9.66 -13.03 -8.63
N SER A 313 9.86 -11.73 -8.89
CA SER A 313 8.76 -10.78 -9.04
C SER A 313 9.23 -9.54 -9.80
N LYS A 314 8.30 -8.85 -10.47
CA LYS A 314 8.57 -7.54 -11.09
C LYS A 314 8.58 -6.40 -10.06
N ASN A 315 8.09 -6.63 -8.84
CA ASN A 315 7.90 -5.60 -7.82
C ASN A 315 9.08 -5.49 -6.82
N ILE A 316 10.26 -5.97 -7.21
CA ILE A 316 11.47 -5.99 -6.36
C ILE A 316 12.53 -5.06 -6.95
N SER A 317 13.39 -4.49 -6.11
CA SER A 317 14.57 -3.76 -6.58
C SER A 317 15.73 -4.73 -6.79
N VAL A 318 16.44 -4.62 -7.93
CA VAL A 318 17.53 -5.52 -8.30
C VAL A 318 18.75 -4.73 -8.74
N HIS A 319 19.84 -4.88 -7.98
CA HIS A 319 21.14 -4.34 -8.32
C HIS A 319 22.07 -5.48 -8.74
N VAL A 320 22.66 -5.37 -9.94
CA VAL A 320 23.58 -6.36 -10.49
C VAL A 320 24.95 -5.73 -10.59
N SER A 321 25.95 -6.35 -9.97
CA SER A 321 27.36 -6.03 -10.21
C SER A 321 28.02 -7.13 -11.02
N THR A 322 28.64 -6.76 -12.13
CA THR A 322 29.47 -7.64 -12.96
C THR A 322 30.89 -7.10 -12.92
N GLY A 323 31.88 -7.91 -12.51
CA GLY A 323 33.29 -7.50 -12.52
C GLY A 323 33.79 -7.17 -13.94
N ASP A 324 34.94 -6.49 -14.05
CA ASP A 324 35.48 -5.90 -15.29
C ASP A 324 35.59 -6.86 -16.49
N ASN A 325 35.66 -8.18 -16.25
CA ASN A 325 35.73 -9.21 -17.28
C ASN A 325 34.42 -10.02 -17.46
N GLY A 326 33.30 -9.55 -16.90
CA GLY A 326 32.03 -10.29 -16.79
C GLY A 326 32.05 -11.44 -15.78
N ALA A 327 33.20 -11.73 -15.17
CA ALA A 327 33.43 -12.82 -14.25
C ALA A 327 32.97 -12.51 -12.82
N GLY A 328 31.95 -13.22 -12.35
CA GLY A 328 31.43 -13.13 -10.99
C GLY A 328 30.38 -12.06 -10.80
N ALA A 329 29.17 -12.39 -11.27
CA ALA A 329 28.00 -11.59 -11.05
C ALA A 329 27.43 -11.82 -9.65
N VAL A 330 27.24 -10.73 -8.92
CA VAL A 330 26.56 -10.71 -7.64
C VAL A 330 25.28 -9.90 -7.81
N VAL A 331 24.16 -10.50 -7.44
CA VAL A 331 22.85 -9.84 -7.47
C VAL A 331 22.42 -9.50 -6.04
N VAL A 332 22.09 -8.24 -5.80
CA VAL A 332 21.46 -7.76 -4.56
C VAL A 332 20.00 -7.45 -4.85
N ILE A 333 19.11 -8.01 -4.04
CA ILE A 333 17.65 -7.94 -4.22
C ILE A 333 17.03 -7.37 -2.95
N GLU A 334 16.26 -6.29 -3.11
CA GLU A 334 15.46 -5.71 -2.03
C GLU A 334 13.97 -6.01 -2.30
N ALA A 335 13.30 -6.61 -1.32
CA ALA A 335 11.91 -7.04 -1.48
C ALA A 335 11.16 -7.11 -0.15
N LYS A 336 9.82 -7.00 -0.23
CA LYS A 336 8.94 -7.42 0.85
C LYS A 336 8.70 -8.93 0.79
N GLY A 337 8.66 -9.59 1.94
CA GLY A 337 8.51 -11.04 2.04
C GLY A 337 7.73 -11.52 3.26
N CYS A 338 7.55 -12.83 3.34
CA CYS A 338 6.92 -13.54 4.45
C CYS A 338 7.66 -14.85 4.73
N ILE A 339 8.08 -15.10 5.97
CA ILE A 339 8.69 -16.38 6.37
C ILE A 339 7.62 -17.47 6.55
N LEU A 340 7.74 -18.57 5.81
CA LEU A 340 6.82 -19.69 5.82
C LEU A 340 7.23 -20.81 6.80
N GLY A 341 8.54 -20.99 7.00
CA GLY A 341 9.08 -22.09 7.80
C GLY A 341 10.62 -22.13 7.79
N GLU A 342 11.16 -23.18 8.39
CA GLU A 342 12.60 -23.42 8.55
C GLU A 342 12.96 -24.89 8.25
N VAL A 343 14.15 -25.12 7.72
CA VAL A 343 14.69 -26.46 7.50
C VAL A 343 15.15 -27.09 8.82
N SER A 344 14.47 -28.16 9.24
CA SER A 344 14.76 -28.87 10.50
C SER A 344 15.91 -29.88 10.37
N SER A 345 16.06 -30.50 9.19
CA SER A 345 17.18 -31.39 8.85
C SER A 345 17.41 -31.44 7.33
N ALA A 346 18.66 -31.66 6.91
CA ALA A 346 19.05 -31.80 5.51
C ALA A 346 20.23 -32.79 5.37
N GLY A 347 20.12 -33.79 4.50
CA GLY A 347 21.24 -34.71 4.21
C GLY A 347 21.56 -35.77 5.27
N GLU A 348 22.86 -36.02 5.52
CA GLU A 348 23.44 -37.21 6.19
C GLU A 348 22.77 -37.61 7.53
N ASP A 349 22.15 -36.67 8.24
CA ASP A 349 21.36 -36.88 9.46
C ASP A 349 20.19 -37.87 9.28
N ILE A 350 19.64 -38.02 8.06
CA ILE A 350 18.50 -38.90 7.75
C ILE A 350 18.95 -40.32 7.35
N ASN A 351 20.16 -40.45 6.80
CA ASN A 351 20.65 -41.71 6.22
C ASN A 351 21.07 -42.77 7.24
N GLN A 352 21.19 -42.43 8.53
CA GLN A 352 21.40 -43.41 9.61
C GLN A 352 20.12 -44.15 10.01
N GLY A 353 18.93 -43.59 9.76
CA GLY A 353 17.64 -44.18 10.19
C GLY A 353 16.93 -45.07 9.15
N LEU A 354 17.17 -44.87 7.85
CA LEU A 354 16.37 -45.48 6.77
C LEU A 354 16.98 -46.73 6.09
N ARG A 355 17.99 -47.37 6.71
CA ARG A 355 18.65 -48.57 6.17
C ARG A 355 17.77 -49.84 6.05
N GLN A 356 16.46 -49.78 6.31
CA GLN A 356 15.58 -50.95 6.34
C GLN A 356 14.51 -51.04 5.24
N SER A 357 14.52 -50.20 4.20
CA SER A 357 13.58 -50.38 3.08
C SER A 357 14.32 -50.59 1.75
N HIS A 358 14.03 -51.70 1.08
CA HIS A 358 14.56 -52.05 -0.24
C HIS A 358 14.07 -51.05 -1.29
N GLY A 359 14.90 -50.07 -1.60
CA GLY A 359 14.73 -49.13 -2.71
C GLY A 359 16.02 -48.37 -2.94
N THR A 360 16.60 -48.50 -4.13
CA THR A 360 17.81 -47.80 -4.58
C THR A 360 17.69 -46.30 -4.31
N THR A 361 18.46 -45.75 -3.37
CA THR A 361 18.63 -44.30 -3.21
C THR A 361 19.20 -43.75 -4.51
N GLN A 362 18.40 -42.99 -5.28
CA GLN A 362 18.87 -42.36 -6.51
C GLN A 362 19.96 -41.34 -6.16
N HIS A 363 21.19 -41.60 -6.61
CA HIS A 363 22.33 -40.68 -6.45
C HIS A 363 21.96 -39.29 -6.99
N GLY A 364 22.15 -38.24 -6.18
CA GLY A 364 21.92 -36.86 -6.59
C GLY A 364 20.65 -36.19 -6.07
N GLN A 365 19.91 -36.81 -5.13
CA GLN A 365 18.78 -36.17 -4.44
C GLN A 365 19.14 -35.81 -2.99
N GLN A 366 18.73 -34.62 -2.54
CA GLN A 366 18.85 -34.16 -1.16
C GLN A 366 17.48 -34.23 -0.48
N HIS A 367 17.37 -35.07 0.56
CA HIS A 367 16.21 -35.10 1.44
C HIS A 367 16.31 -34.01 2.50
N VAL A 368 15.24 -33.22 2.63
CA VAL A 368 15.15 -32.07 3.52
C VAL A 368 13.82 -32.13 4.25
N ARG A 369 13.83 -31.94 5.57
CA ARG A 369 12.60 -31.75 6.33
C ARG A 369 12.39 -30.27 6.61
N ILE A 370 11.17 -29.81 6.38
CA ILE A 370 10.77 -28.42 6.58
C ILE A 370 9.72 -28.38 7.67
N ARG A 371 9.99 -27.59 8.71
CA ARG A 371 9.04 -27.23 9.75
C ARG A 371 8.30 -25.96 9.37
N TRP A 372 6.98 -26.01 9.33
CA TRP A 372 6.15 -24.86 8.96
C TRP A 372 5.63 -24.10 10.17
N LYS A 373 5.50 -22.78 10.04
CA LYS A 373 5.10 -21.88 11.13
C LYS A 373 3.64 -22.02 11.60
N ASP A 374 2.70 -22.27 10.68
CA ASP A 374 1.25 -22.26 10.97
C ASP A 374 0.56 -23.60 10.62
N ALA A 375 1.19 -24.74 10.93
CA ALA A 375 0.58 -26.04 10.67
C ALA A 375 -0.68 -26.24 11.54
N PRO A 376 -1.84 -26.64 10.97
CA PRO A 376 -3.07 -26.86 11.72
C PRO A 376 -2.89 -27.95 12.77
N SER A 377 -3.46 -27.76 13.95
CA SER A 377 -3.29 -28.61 15.14
C SER A 377 -3.81 -30.06 15.00
N TYR A 378 -4.44 -30.41 13.87
CA TYR A 378 -5.08 -31.72 13.63
C TYR A 378 -4.28 -32.66 12.71
N SER A 379 -3.16 -32.23 12.12
CA SER A 379 -2.26 -33.12 11.38
C SER A 379 -1.01 -33.41 12.21
N ASP A 380 -0.72 -34.68 12.48
CA ASP A 380 0.45 -35.13 13.25
C ASP A 380 1.81 -34.75 12.60
N GLU A 381 1.83 -34.24 11.37
CA GLU A 381 3.05 -33.85 10.67
C GLU A 381 3.26 -32.32 10.69
N LYS A 382 3.88 -31.81 11.78
CA LYS A 382 4.42 -30.43 11.83
C LYS A 382 5.60 -30.21 10.86
N GLU A 383 6.17 -31.29 10.33
CA GLU A 383 7.31 -31.27 9.41
C GLU A 383 6.97 -32.09 8.17
N THR A 384 7.27 -31.54 7.00
CA THR A 384 7.07 -32.23 5.71
C THR A 384 8.41 -32.53 5.07
N SER A 385 8.54 -33.70 4.46
CA SER A 385 9.75 -34.12 3.77
C SER A 385 9.72 -33.71 2.30
N PHE A 386 10.75 -33.01 1.86
CA PHE A 386 11.01 -32.68 0.46
C PHE A 386 12.23 -33.40 -0.04
N THR A 387 12.20 -33.73 -1.32
CA THR A 387 13.34 -34.30 -2.02
C THR A 387 13.71 -33.34 -3.14
N PHE A 388 14.81 -32.62 -2.96
CA PHE A 388 15.34 -31.71 -3.97
C PHE A 388 16.37 -32.45 -4.83
N GLN A 389 16.45 -32.11 -6.11
CA GLN A 389 17.61 -32.54 -6.91
C GLN A 389 18.86 -31.79 -6.45
N ALA A 390 20.03 -32.39 -6.69
CA ALA A 390 21.33 -31.80 -6.40
C ALA A 390 21.42 -30.42 -7.03
N SER A 391 21.65 -29.43 -6.17
CA SER A 391 21.91 -28.04 -6.55
C SER A 391 23.34 -27.65 -6.26
N ALA A 392 23.77 -26.59 -6.93
CA ALA A 392 25.08 -25.97 -6.71
C ALA A 392 25.32 -25.59 -5.24
N LYS A 393 24.27 -25.13 -4.52
CA LYS A 393 24.31 -24.86 -3.07
C LYS A 393 23.44 -25.89 -2.35
N ALA A 394 24.02 -26.57 -1.36
CA ALA A 394 23.30 -27.53 -0.53
C ALA A 394 22.44 -26.79 0.52
N VAL A 395 21.20 -27.27 0.67
CA VAL A 395 20.32 -26.83 1.75
C VAL A 395 20.86 -27.37 3.08
N GLN A 396 20.85 -26.57 4.13
CA GLN A 396 21.34 -26.91 5.45
C GLN A 396 20.24 -26.74 6.50
N LYS A 397 20.42 -27.41 7.65
CA LYS A 397 19.60 -27.17 8.84
C LYS A 397 19.72 -25.69 9.23
N GLY A 398 18.58 -25.05 9.48
CA GLY A 398 18.48 -23.64 9.84
C GLY A 398 18.28 -22.67 8.66
N ASP A 399 18.25 -23.17 7.43
CA ASP A 399 17.86 -22.38 6.26
C ASP A 399 16.36 -22.03 6.34
N LEU A 400 16.00 -20.81 5.95
CA LEU A 400 14.62 -20.31 6.03
C LEU A 400 13.93 -20.39 4.68
N ILE A 401 12.63 -20.69 4.71
CA ILE A 401 11.76 -20.65 3.54
C ILE A 401 10.96 -19.35 3.59
N CYS A 402 11.11 -18.50 2.58
CA CYS A 402 10.39 -17.24 2.47
C CYS A 402 9.61 -17.15 1.15
N LEU A 403 8.45 -16.48 1.20
CA LEU A 403 7.71 -16.08 0.01
C LEU A 403 7.92 -14.59 -0.22
N ILE A 404 8.45 -14.25 -1.39
CA ILE A 404 8.66 -12.85 -1.80
C ILE A 404 7.35 -12.30 -2.40
N GLN A 405 7.05 -11.03 -2.16
CA GLN A 405 5.83 -10.40 -2.66
C GLN A 405 5.75 -10.45 -4.19
N GLY A 406 4.67 -11.07 -4.69
CA GLY A 406 4.44 -11.28 -6.12
C GLY A 406 5.16 -12.50 -6.71
N ALA A 407 5.94 -13.24 -5.92
CA ALA A 407 6.57 -14.47 -6.36
C ALA A 407 5.60 -15.65 -6.37
N ARG A 408 5.75 -16.52 -7.39
CA ARG A 408 4.91 -17.70 -7.57
C ARG A 408 5.35 -18.89 -6.71
N THR A 409 6.65 -18.96 -6.42
CA THR A 409 7.27 -20.03 -5.66
C THR A 409 8.09 -19.45 -4.51
N PRO A 410 8.20 -20.15 -3.36
CA PRO A 410 9.07 -19.74 -2.27
C PRO A 410 10.55 -19.78 -2.66
N THR A 411 11.36 -19.10 -1.88
CA THR A 411 12.82 -19.02 -1.97
C THR A 411 13.42 -19.57 -0.66
N ILE A 412 14.51 -20.33 -0.76
CA ILE A 412 15.28 -20.75 0.43
C ILE A 412 16.45 -19.81 0.62
N ILE A 413 16.52 -19.21 1.80
CA ILE A 413 17.54 -18.25 2.19
C ILE A 413 18.31 -18.74 3.41
N ARG A 414 19.60 -18.42 3.46
CA ARG A 414 20.45 -18.63 4.64
C ARG A 414 20.78 -17.29 5.27
N LEU A 415 20.50 -17.18 6.57
CA LEU A 415 20.83 -15.99 7.34
C LEU A 415 22.32 -16.01 7.70
N TYR A 416 22.99 -14.92 7.39
CA TYR A 416 24.32 -14.58 7.89
C TYR A 416 24.20 -13.30 8.73
N ASP A 417 25.32 -12.91 9.33
CA ASP A 417 25.45 -11.80 10.27
C ASP A 417 24.50 -10.61 10.02
N CYS A 418 24.63 -9.94 8.88
CA CYS A 418 23.79 -8.80 8.51
C CYS A 418 23.06 -8.98 7.16
N ILE A 419 23.11 -10.15 6.51
CA ILE A 419 22.57 -10.39 5.16
C ILE A 419 21.94 -11.77 5.05
N SER A 420 21.01 -11.93 4.11
CA SER A 420 20.44 -13.22 3.72
C SER A 420 20.95 -13.65 2.34
N THR A 421 21.51 -14.85 2.20
CA THR A 421 21.94 -15.39 0.88
C THR A 421 20.89 -16.35 0.32
N ILE A 422 20.62 -16.26 -0.99
CA ILE A 422 19.77 -17.21 -1.70
C ILE A 422 20.52 -18.52 -1.91
N ILE A 423 19.95 -19.60 -1.37
CA ILE A 423 20.40 -20.99 -1.55
C ILE A 423 19.67 -21.64 -2.71
N LYS A 424 18.34 -21.44 -2.78
CA LYS A 424 17.50 -21.83 -3.92
C LYS A 424 16.55 -20.69 -4.25
N ILE A 425 16.58 -20.19 -5.49
CA ILE A 425 15.76 -19.07 -5.92
C ILE A 425 14.28 -19.45 -6.07
N ALA A 426 14.02 -20.69 -6.49
CA ALA A 426 12.67 -21.21 -6.71
C ALA A 426 12.55 -22.62 -6.12
N VAL A 427 11.64 -22.78 -5.17
CA VAL A 427 11.33 -24.06 -4.54
C VAL A 427 10.10 -24.68 -5.20
N PRO A 428 10.18 -25.93 -5.71
CA PRO A 428 9.00 -26.62 -6.23
C PRO A 428 7.94 -26.79 -5.15
N LEU A 429 6.72 -26.37 -5.45
CA LEU A 429 5.58 -26.47 -4.53
C LEU A 429 4.81 -27.79 -4.76
N ALA A 430 4.65 -28.58 -3.70
CA ALA A 430 3.61 -29.60 -3.66
C ALA A 430 2.21 -28.94 -3.69
N ASP A 431 1.20 -29.65 -4.19
CA ASP A 431 -0.14 -29.06 -4.43
C ASP A 431 -0.79 -28.48 -3.17
N ASP A 432 -0.51 -29.06 -2.00
CA ASP A 432 -1.00 -28.56 -0.71
C ASP A 432 -0.37 -27.21 -0.32
N LEU A 433 0.90 -26.99 -0.67
CA LEU A 433 1.58 -25.73 -0.44
C LEU A 433 1.20 -24.64 -1.44
N LYS A 434 0.82 -25.01 -2.67
CA LYS A 434 0.33 -24.03 -3.66
C LYS A 434 -0.87 -23.27 -3.11
N LYS A 435 -1.85 -23.98 -2.54
CA LYS A 435 -3.03 -23.36 -1.90
C LYS A 435 -2.64 -22.40 -0.77
N ARG A 436 -1.69 -22.82 0.07
CA ARG A 436 -1.21 -22.00 1.20
C ARG A 436 -0.50 -20.74 0.71
N VAL A 437 0.40 -20.86 -0.26
CA VAL A 437 1.11 -19.72 -0.88
C VAL A 437 0.13 -18.74 -1.52
N THR A 438 -0.89 -19.22 -2.24
CA THR A 438 -1.92 -18.36 -2.86
C THR A 438 -2.81 -17.63 -1.85
N SER A 439 -2.88 -18.09 -0.61
CA SER A 439 -3.71 -17.46 0.44
C SER A 439 -3.01 -16.33 1.19
N ILE A 440 -1.70 -16.15 1.00
CA ILE A 440 -0.91 -15.13 1.70
C ILE A 440 -1.11 -13.77 1.05
N THR A 441 -1.68 -12.83 1.79
CA THR A 441 -1.93 -11.45 1.34
C THR A 441 -1.06 -10.40 2.05
N ALA A 442 -0.38 -10.78 3.16
CA ALA A 442 0.45 -9.88 3.95
C ALA A 442 1.94 -10.25 3.85
N PHE A 443 2.78 -9.26 3.53
CA PHE A 443 4.24 -9.39 3.40
C PHE A 443 4.95 -8.42 4.35
N PRO A 444 5.06 -8.79 5.64
CA PRO A 444 5.51 -7.87 6.68
C PRO A 444 7.03 -7.74 6.80
N ASP A 445 7.81 -8.57 6.09
CA ASP A 445 9.26 -8.66 6.27
C ASP A 445 10.00 -7.88 5.19
N ASP A 446 10.93 -7.00 5.58
CA ASP A 446 11.89 -6.37 4.66
C ASP A 446 13.10 -7.28 4.45
N LEU A 447 13.29 -7.74 3.21
CA LEU A 447 14.31 -8.69 2.83
C LEU A 447 15.38 -8.04 1.96
N LEU A 448 16.64 -8.17 2.37
CA LEU A 448 17.82 -7.89 1.56
C LEU A 448 18.51 -9.23 1.25
N LEU A 449 18.40 -9.66 -0.01
CA LEU A 449 18.84 -10.98 -0.47
C LEU A 449 20.04 -10.86 -1.41
N LEU A 450 21.02 -11.72 -1.20
CA LEU A 450 22.22 -11.84 -2.02
C LEU A 450 22.18 -13.13 -2.84
N TRP A 451 22.40 -13.04 -4.15
CA TRP A 451 22.54 -14.20 -5.02
C TRP A 451 23.87 -14.16 -5.77
N ASP A 452 24.83 -14.93 -5.27
CA ASP A 452 26.17 -15.10 -5.83
C ASP A 452 26.27 -16.42 -6.62
N TRP A 453 26.71 -16.34 -7.88
CA TRP A 453 26.87 -17.46 -8.81
C TRP A 453 28.30 -18.02 -8.87
N ASN A 454 29.27 -17.41 -8.19
CA ASN A 454 30.70 -17.72 -8.32
C ASN A 454 31.27 -18.56 -7.16
N THR A 455 30.75 -18.41 -5.95
CA THR A 455 31.31 -19.07 -4.77
C THR A 455 30.67 -20.43 -4.55
N SER A 456 31.43 -21.50 -4.78
CA SER A 456 31.14 -22.84 -4.24
C SER A 456 31.49 -22.92 -2.74
N GLN A 457 32.20 -21.93 -2.20
CA GLN A 457 32.65 -21.88 -0.81
C GLN A 457 31.62 -21.18 0.09
N THR A 458 30.95 -21.97 0.92
CA THR A 458 29.88 -21.58 1.84
C THR A 458 30.35 -21.02 3.19
N LYS A 459 31.49 -20.32 3.27
CA LYS A 459 31.98 -19.83 4.57
C LYS A 459 32.40 -18.37 4.52
N TRP A 460 31.44 -17.50 4.82
CA TRP A 460 31.70 -16.15 5.32
C TRP A 460 31.87 -16.29 6.84
N TYR A 461 33.06 -16.01 7.38
CA TYR A 461 33.33 -16.20 8.81
C TYR A 461 33.00 -14.94 9.64
N SER A 462 32.92 -13.75 9.02
CA SER A 462 32.58 -12.50 9.70
C SER A 462 32.02 -11.40 8.78
N GLY A 463 31.39 -10.36 9.36
CA GLY A 463 30.91 -9.18 8.64
C GLY A 463 32.01 -8.29 8.01
N GLU A 464 33.27 -8.41 8.45
CA GLU A 464 34.40 -7.64 7.89
C GLU A 464 34.93 -8.22 6.57
N GLU A 465 35.01 -9.55 6.47
CA GLU A 465 35.39 -10.27 5.24
C GLU A 465 34.40 -9.96 4.11
N TYR A 466 33.11 -9.87 4.45
CA TYR A 466 32.05 -9.50 3.52
C TYR A 466 32.15 -8.03 3.05
N ARG A 467 32.45 -7.09 3.96
CA ARG A 467 32.60 -5.67 3.59
C ARG A 467 33.74 -5.46 2.59
N SER A 468 34.86 -6.15 2.80
CA SER A 468 35.98 -6.19 1.86
C SER A 468 35.54 -6.77 0.50
N PHE A 469 34.76 -7.86 0.52
CA PHE A 469 34.24 -8.50 -0.68
C PHE A 469 33.29 -7.60 -1.49
N MET A 470 32.28 -6.98 -0.86
CA MET A 470 31.33 -6.10 -1.55
C MET A 470 32.00 -4.86 -2.15
N THR A 471 32.93 -4.25 -1.40
CA THR A 471 33.70 -3.10 -1.85
C THR A 471 34.58 -3.49 -3.05
N SER A 472 35.23 -4.65 -3.01
CA SER A 472 36.06 -5.15 -4.12
C SER A 472 35.28 -5.51 -5.38
N ARG A 473 33.97 -5.78 -5.25
CA ARG A 473 33.06 -6.14 -6.35
C ARG A 473 32.24 -4.95 -6.83
N GLY A 474 32.56 -3.72 -6.39
CA GLY A 474 31.89 -2.50 -6.87
C GLY A 474 30.41 -2.41 -6.51
N VAL A 475 29.93 -3.21 -5.54
CA VAL A 475 28.57 -3.07 -5.04
C VAL A 475 28.58 -1.89 -4.07
N PRO A 476 27.81 -0.82 -4.33
CA PRO A 476 27.89 0.38 -3.50
C PRO A 476 27.41 0.05 -2.09
N THR A 477 28.24 0.31 -1.07
CA THR A 477 27.78 0.37 0.33
C THR A 477 26.93 1.63 0.59
N CYS A 478 26.93 2.56 -0.37
CA CYS A 478 26.11 3.75 -0.44
C CYS A 478 26.09 4.25 -1.91
N SER A 479 25.02 4.89 -2.37
CA SER A 479 24.96 5.50 -3.71
C SER A 479 25.90 6.69 -3.91
N MET A 480 26.70 7.07 -2.91
CA MET A 480 27.80 8.03 -3.06
C MET A 480 29.13 7.46 -2.54
N VAL A 481 30.18 7.64 -3.34
CA VAL A 481 31.52 7.04 -3.21
C VAL A 481 32.35 7.58 -2.01
N ALA A 482 31.77 8.30 -1.03
CA ALA A 482 32.57 9.08 -0.07
C ALA A 482 32.06 9.30 1.39
N CYS A 483 31.01 8.65 1.91
CA CYS A 483 30.63 8.82 3.34
C CYS A 483 30.87 7.54 4.15
N GLN A 484 31.84 7.59 5.07
CA GLN A 484 32.11 6.53 6.06
C GLN A 484 31.04 6.48 7.17
N CYS A 485 30.39 7.63 7.44
CA CYS A 485 29.31 7.85 8.39
C CYS A 485 28.05 6.96 8.22
N LEU A 486 27.80 6.44 7.02
CA LEU A 486 26.58 5.70 6.66
C LEU A 486 26.68 4.18 6.89
N ASP A 487 27.90 3.64 7.05
CA ASP A 487 28.14 2.19 7.15
C ASP A 487 27.63 1.61 8.48
N HIS A 488 27.76 2.37 9.58
CA HIS A 488 27.28 1.98 10.91
C HIS A 488 25.75 1.94 11.04
N LEU A 489 25.04 2.87 10.38
CA LEU A 489 23.58 2.95 10.42
C LEU A 489 22.93 1.91 9.50
N ASP A 490 23.48 1.71 8.30
CA ASP A 490 23.03 0.64 7.39
C ASP A 490 23.26 -0.75 8.02
N LYS A 491 24.43 -0.97 8.64
CA LYS A 491 24.72 -2.17 9.41
C LYS A 491 23.73 -2.38 10.58
N ALA A 492 23.36 -1.31 11.29
CA ALA A 492 22.39 -1.38 12.38
C ALA A 492 21.00 -1.81 11.88
N ALA A 493 20.49 -1.19 10.82
CA ALA A 493 19.20 -1.53 10.23
C ALA A 493 19.17 -2.98 9.71
N ARG A 494 20.26 -3.43 9.09
CA ARG A 494 20.39 -4.81 8.60
C ARG A 494 20.38 -5.84 9.73
N LEU A 495 21.16 -5.61 10.79
CA LEU A 495 21.17 -6.46 11.99
C LEU A 495 19.80 -6.48 12.68
N TRP A 496 19.06 -5.37 12.64
CA TRP A 496 17.70 -5.29 13.16
C TRP A 496 16.74 -6.18 12.37
N ASN A 497 16.75 -6.08 11.03
CA ASN A 497 15.91 -6.90 10.17
C ASN A 497 16.22 -8.40 10.33
N ILE A 498 17.49 -8.78 10.41
CA ILE A 498 17.89 -10.17 10.73
C ILE A 498 17.33 -10.61 12.09
N GLY A 499 17.38 -9.74 13.10
CA GLY A 499 16.77 -10.01 14.41
C GLY A 499 15.26 -10.26 14.32
N LEU A 500 14.54 -9.48 13.52
CA LEU A 500 13.11 -9.68 13.28
C LEU A 500 12.82 -11.02 12.59
N LEU A 501 13.63 -11.41 11.60
CA LEU A 501 13.50 -12.69 10.90
C LEU A 501 13.78 -13.88 11.84
N LEU A 502 14.83 -13.81 12.65
CA LEU A 502 15.18 -14.85 13.65
C LEU A 502 14.10 -14.98 14.73
N ALA A 503 13.54 -13.86 15.18
CA ALA A 503 12.42 -13.86 16.11
C ALA A 503 11.19 -14.57 15.52
N ARG A 504 10.93 -14.42 14.22
CA ARG A 504 9.79 -15.07 13.55
C ARG A 504 9.93 -16.59 13.42
N THR A 505 11.13 -17.12 13.56
CA THR A 505 11.45 -18.56 13.51
C THR A 505 11.75 -19.12 14.90
N GLU A 506 11.40 -18.39 15.96
CA GLU A 506 11.59 -18.80 17.36
C GLU A 506 13.07 -18.98 17.79
N ARG A 507 14.03 -18.42 17.03
CA ARG A 507 15.47 -18.40 17.36
C ARG A 507 15.79 -17.22 18.28
N TRP A 508 15.16 -17.21 19.45
CA TRP A 508 15.10 -16.05 20.34
C TRP A 508 16.47 -15.55 20.83
N GLU A 509 17.39 -16.46 21.15
CA GLU A 509 18.74 -16.10 21.62
C GLU A 509 19.57 -15.41 20.53
N GLU A 510 19.44 -15.89 19.29
CA GLU A 510 20.15 -15.32 18.14
C GLU A 510 19.53 -13.98 17.74
N ALA A 511 18.20 -13.86 17.79
CA ALA A 511 17.50 -12.60 17.57
C ALA A 511 17.97 -11.52 18.57
N ALA A 512 18.08 -11.88 19.86
CA ALA A 512 18.55 -10.97 20.90
C ALA A 512 19.99 -10.49 20.65
N LYS A 513 20.90 -11.39 20.27
CA LYS A 513 22.28 -11.03 19.89
C LYS A 513 22.32 -10.10 18.67
N SER A 514 21.45 -10.31 17.69
CA SER A 514 21.34 -9.46 16.50
C SER A 514 20.89 -8.04 16.87
N PHE A 515 19.84 -7.92 17.70
CA PHE A 515 19.36 -6.61 18.17
C PHE A 515 20.40 -5.87 19.03
N GLN A 516 21.16 -6.59 19.86
CA GLN A 516 22.26 -6.01 20.64
C GLN A 516 23.30 -5.36 19.72
N ARG A 517 23.75 -6.10 18.70
CA ARG A 517 24.79 -5.63 17.77
C ARG A 517 24.29 -4.53 16.84
N ALA A 518 23.00 -4.53 16.51
CA ALA A 518 22.35 -3.42 15.81
C ALA A 518 22.47 -2.12 16.63
N THR A 519 22.20 -2.23 17.94
CA THR A 519 22.27 -1.10 18.88
C THR A 519 23.70 -0.58 19.06
N GLU A 520 24.68 -1.48 19.18
CA GLU A 520 26.11 -1.12 19.25
C GLU A 520 26.58 -0.38 17.97
N SER A 521 26.17 -0.88 16.80
CA SER A 521 26.50 -0.26 15.51
C SER A 521 25.84 1.12 15.37
N TYR A 522 24.58 1.27 15.80
CA TYR A 522 23.88 2.55 15.81
C TYR A 522 24.57 3.60 16.71
N LYS A 523 24.99 3.19 17.91
CA LYS A 523 25.73 4.06 18.85
C LYS A 523 27.06 4.54 18.25
N ALA A 524 27.81 3.66 17.59
CA ALA A 524 29.05 4.03 16.91
C ALA A 524 28.83 5.06 15.78
N GLY A 525 27.78 4.88 14.97
CA GLY A 525 27.43 5.84 13.92
C GLY A 525 26.96 7.21 14.43
N MET A 526 26.33 7.26 15.61
CA MET A 526 25.90 8.51 16.24
C MET A 526 27.07 9.33 16.81
N THR A 527 28.14 8.68 17.26
CA THR A 527 29.35 9.38 17.73
C THR A 527 30.16 10.02 16.59
N GLU A 528 30.00 9.56 15.35
CA GLU A 528 30.71 10.07 14.16
C GLU A 528 29.95 11.16 13.37
N ARG A 529 28.71 11.49 13.76
CA ARG A 529 27.77 12.40 13.05
C ARG A 529 28.17 13.89 13.02
N SER A 530 29.45 14.26 13.19
CA SER A 530 29.88 15.67 13.18
C SER A 530 30.12 16.27 11.78
N VAL A 531 29.96 15.54 10.67
CA VAL A 531 30.20 16.10 9.32
C VAL A 531 29.15 15.68 8.29
N ASP A 532 28.51 16.72 7.72
CA ASP A 532 27.73 16.83 6.49
C ASP A 532 26.23 16.42 6.42
N LYS A 533 25.38 17.44 6.15
CA LYS A 533 23.89 17.40 6.13
C LYS A 533 23.29 17.43 4.72
N THR A 534 24.01 17.02 3.67
CA THR A 534 23.66 17.38 2.27
C THR A 534 23.23 16.23 1.35
N CYS A 535 23.02 15.00 1.84
CA CYS A 535 22.55 13.90 0.97
C CYS A 535 21.01 13.86 0.88
N SER A 536 20.44 13.70 -0.32
CA SER A 536 18.99 13.71 -0.58
C SER A 536 18.36 12.31 -0.76
N ALA A 537 19.12 11.22 -0.57
CA ALA A 537 18.62 9.83 -0.68
C ALA A 537 17.70 9.38 0.48
N HIS A 538 17.27 10.33 1.32
CA HIS A 538 16.61 10.10 2.60
C HIS A 538 15.07 9.98 2.53
N GLY A 539 14.48 9.84 1.34
CA GLY A 539 13.04 10.00 1.14
C GLY A 539 12.13 8.78 1.38
N LEU A 540 12.66 7.56 1.53
CA LEU A 540 11.81 6.34 1.55
C LEU A 540 11.89 5.49 2.83
N TRP A 541 12.88 5.72 3.71
CA TRP A 541 13.10 4.89 4.90
C TRP A 541 13.24 5.69 6.20
N ARG A 542 13.13 7.02 6.15
CA ARG A 542 13.34 7.91 7.31
C ARG A 542 12.15 8.05 8.26
N GLU A 543 10.92 7.76 7.85
CA GLU A 543 9.75 8.12 8.65
C GLU A 543 9.34 7.08 9.71
N VAL A 544 9.89 5.86 9.69
CA VAL A 544 9.46 4.78 10.62
C VAL A 544 10.58 4.31 11.57
N ASP A 545 11.86 4.58 11.29
CA ASP A 545 12.97 3.96 12.05
C ASP A 545 13.85 4.90 12.90
N GLU A 546 13.90 6.23 12.66
CA GLU A 546 14.67 7.11 13.55
C GLU A 546 14.02 7.25 14.94
N GLU A 547 12.69 7.19 15.02
CA GLU A 547 11.94 7.18 16.28
C GLU A 547 12.05 5.80 16.96
N THR A 548 11.91 4.72 16.19
CA THR A 548 12.00 3.32 16.68
C THR A 548 13.40 2.95 17.19
N LEU A 549 14.47 3.33 16.48
CA LEU A 549 15.86 3.10 16.91
C LEU A 549 16.29 4.11 17.99
N GLY A 550 15.77 5.34 17.96
CA GLY A 550 15.99 6.37 18.99
C GLY A 550 15.40 6.00 20.36
N ILE A 551 14.20 5.41 20.38
CA ILE A 551 13.52 4.93 21.59
C ILE A 551 14.24 3.73 22.21
N ILE A 552 14.80 2.83 21.40
CA ILE A 552 15.44 1.59 21.87
C ILE A 552 16.92 1.80 22.25
N GLY A 553 17.62 2.72 21.58
CA GLY A 553 19.06 2.97 21.77
C GLY A 553 19.48 3.53 23.13
N ILE A 554 18.56 4.08 23.93
CA ILE A 554 18.88 4.73 25.20
C ILE A 554 18.84 3.77 26.41
N ARG A 555 18.25 2.56 26.36
CA ARG A 555 17.86 1.87 27.62
C ARG A 555 17.88 0.34 27.70
N ILE A 556 18.93 -0.31 27.19
CA ILE A 556 19.31 -1.68 27.59
C ILE A 556 20.86 -1.69 27.57
N PHE A 557 21.64 -1.69 28.66
CA PHE A 557 21.82 -2.61 29.82
C PHE A 557 22.79 -1.99 30.87
N ASP A 558 23.03 -2.68 32.00
CA ASP A 558 24.37 -2.84 32.63
C ASP A 558 24.54 -4.28 33.17
N ASP A 559 25.79 -4.74 33.15
CA ASP A 559 26.33 -6.10 33.13
C ASP A 559 26.58 -6.79 34.49
N ASN A 560 26.25 -6.20 35.65
CA ASN A 560 26.87 -6.66 36.91
C ASN A 560 26.00 -7.38 37.95
N GLY A 561 24.86 -7.98 37.59
CA GLY A 561 24.18 -8.94 38.47
C GLY A 561 24.00 -8.47 39.93
N ALA A 562 23.48 -7.27 40.18
CA ALA A 562 23.03 -6.86 41.52
C ALA A 562 22.03 -5.68 41.47
N HIS A 563 20.85 -5.91 42.06
CA HIS A 563 19.82 -4.97 42.52
C HIS A 563 19.54 -3.68 41.73
N ILE A 564 18.40 -3.67 41.03
CA ILE A 564 17.71 -2.45 40.61
C ILE A 564 17.18 -1.72 41.86
N LYS A 565 17.77 -0.56 42.19
CA LYS A 565 17.03 0.47 42.91
C LYS A 565 16.13 1.18 41.90
N VAL A 566 14.86 0.81 41.97
CA VAL A 566 13.70 1.41 41.32
C VAL A 566 13.74 2.92 41.49
N LYS A 567 13.83 3.69 40.38
CA LYS A 567 13.19 5.03 40.28
C LYS A 567 13.19 5.74 38.90
N GLU A 568 13.88 5.29 37.84
CA GLU A 568 13.85 6.01 36.54
C GLU A 568 13.58 5.17 35.27
N GLY A 569 13.26 3.86 35.40
CA GLY A 569 13.11 2.94 34.26
C GLY A 569 11.68 2.51 33.88
N GLU A 570 10.67 2.74 34.72
CA GLU A 570 9.32 2.17 34.52
C GLU A 570 8.53 2.84 33.38
N GLU A 571 8.68 4.16 33.20
CA GLU A 571 7.90 4.92 32.22
C GLU A 571 8.22 4.56 30.76
N GLN A 572 9.46 4.16 30.46
CA GLN A 572 9.85 3.80 29.09
C GLN A 572 9.64 2.31 28.79
N ILE A 573 9.69 1.45 29.81
CA ILE A 573 9.19 0.06 29.69
C ILE A 573 7.67 0.09 29.42
N GLN A 574 6.96 1.08 29.98
CA GLN A 574 5.53 1.30 29.74
C GLN A 574 5.20 1.60 28.28
N GLU A 575 5.92 2.54 27.67
CA GLU A 575 5.70 2.96 26.28
C GLU A 575 5.97 1.81 25.31
N MET A 576 7.05 1.05 25.54
CA MET A 576 7.40 -0.09 24.71
C MET A 576 6.37 -1.24 24.80
N ARG A 577 5.80 -1.47 26.00
CA ARG A 577 4.68 -2.41 26.19
C ARG A 577 3.43 -1.94 25.43
N SER A 578 3.09 -0.67 25.55
CA SER A 578 1.95 -0.04 24.88
C SER A 578 2.04 -0.18 23.37
N TRP A 579 3.19 0.16 22.80
CA TRP A 579 3.47 0.03 21.38
C TRP A 579 3.39 -1.41 20.89
N ALA A 580 3.97 -2.37 21.64
CA ALA A 580 3.96 -3.78 21.27
C ALA A 580 2.54 -4.38 21.26
N ALA A 581 1.68 -4.00 22.21
CA ALA A 581 0.28 -4.42 22.26
C ALA A 581 -0.57 -3.76 21.16
N ARG A 582 -0.34 -2.48 20.85
CA ARG A 582 -1.03 -1.75 19.76
C ARG A 582 -0.72 -2.33 18.37
N ASN A 583 0.51 -2.80 18.17
CA ASN A 583 0.99 -3.27 16.86
C ASN A 583 1.00 -4.81 16.71
N GLY A 584 0.50 -5.56 17.70
CA GLY A 584 0.33 -7.02 17.58
C GLY A 584 1.62 -7.82 17.75
N HIS A 585 2.66 -7.23 18.34
CA HIS A 585 3.97 -7.88 18.53
C HIS A 585 3.96 -8.83 19.73
N LYS A 586 3.23 -9.94 19.60
CA LYS A 586 3.07 -11.00 20.63
C LYS A 586 4.37 -11.44 21.31
N VAL A 587 5.46 -11.51 20.54
CA VAL A 587 6.80 -11.90 21.03
C VAL A 587 7.36 -10.85 21.98
N VAL A 588 7.28 -9.58 21.60
CA VAL A 588 7.75 -8.45 22.41
C VAL A 588 6.91 -8.36 23.68
N VAL A 589 5.58 -8.53 23.56
CA VAL A 589 4.67 -8.59 24.73
C VAL A 589 5.03 -9.76 25.65
N ARG A 590 5.32 -10.96 25.12
CA ARG A 590 5.74 -12.14 25.91
C ARG A 590 7.06 -11.91 26.63
N LEU A 591 8.10 -11.43 25.94
CA LEU A 591 9.40 -11.13 26.52
C LEU A 591 9.31 -10.07 27.62
N LEU A 592 8.48 -9.04 27.44
CA LEU A 592 8.26 -7.96 28.41
C LEU A 592 7.45 -8.39 29.64
N ILE A 593 6.63 -9.45 29.51
CA ILE A 593 5.91 -10.10 30.61
C ILE A 593 6.86 -11.05 31.37
N ASP A 594 7.62 -11.88 30.65
CA ASP A 594 8.46 -12.92 31.24
C ASP A 594 9.74 -12.37 31.90
N LYS A 595 10.26 -11.21 31.49
CA LYS A 595 11.48 -10.58 32.07
C LYS A 595 11.25 -9.62 33.25
N GLY A 596 10.03 -9.52 33.79
CA GLY A 596 9.85 -9.05 35.16
C GLY A 596 8.69 -8.09 35.42
N VAL A 597 7.45 -8.60 35.47
CA VAL A 597 6.45 -8.12 36.45
C VAL A 597 5.39 -9.21 36.72
N ASN A 598 4.98 -9.32 37.98
CA ASN A 598 3.73 -9.97 38.36
C ASN A 598 2.55 -9.18 37.75
N ILE A 599 1.73 -9.79 36.90
CA ILE A 599 0.64 -9.13 36.15
C ILE A 599 -0.41 -8.47 37.07
N GLU A 600 -0.53 -8.97 38.31
CA GLU A 600 -1.39 -8.39 39.34
C GLU A 600 -0.80 -7.10 39.95
N ALA A 601 0.53 -6.93 39.94
CA ALA A 601 1.21 -5.77 40.54
C ALA A 601 1.23 -4.52 39.64
N ILE A 602 0.86 -4.64 38.36
CA ILE A 602 0.95 -3.54 37.35
C ILE A 602 -0.37 -2.77 37.16
N GLY A 603 -1.43 -3.14 37.90
CA GLY A 603 -2.70 -2.39 37.95
C GLY A 603 -3.22 -1.92 36.58
N ASN A 604 -3.33 -0.60 36.40
CA ASN A 604 -3.92 0.08 35.25
C ASN A 604 -3.21 -0.19 33.89
N LEU A 605 -1.97 -0.67 33.88
CA LEU A 605 -1.24 -0.93 32.63
C LEU A 605 -1.66 -2.23 31.95
N SER A 606 -1.75 -3.34 32.69
CA SER A 606 -2.17 -4.63 32.12
C SER A 606 -3.57 -4.51 31.53
N GLN A 607 -4.38 -3.65 32.14
CA GLN A 607 -5.71 -3.26 31.69
C GLN A 607 -5.68 -2.48 30.35
N ALA A 608 -4.80 -1.47 30.23
CA ALA A 608 -4.62 -0.72 28.98
C ALA A 608 -4.07 -1.58 27.81
N LEU A 609 -3.17 -2.52 28.09
CA LEU A 609 -2.59 -3.41 27.08
C LEU A 609 -3.62 -4.34 26.45
N LEU A 610 -4.52 -4.91 27.28
CA LEU A 610 -5.61 -5.75 26.79
C LEU A 610 -6.58 -4.95 25.93
N SER A 611 -6.95 -3.73 26.37
CA SER A 611 -7.81 -2.83 25.60
C SER A 611 -7.18 -2.39 24.27
N TRP A 612 -5.88 -2.08 24.21
CA TRP A 612 -5.20 -1.73 22.94
C TRP A 612 -5.08 -2.92 21.99
N ALA A 613 -4.76 -4.11 22.51
CA ALA A 613 -4.72 -5.32 21.69
C ALA A 613 -6.11 -5.66 21.14
N ALA A 614 -7.16 -5.50 21.95
CA ALA A 614 -8.54 -5.72 21.54
C ALA A 614 -9.03 -4.68 20.53
N GLN A 615 -8.66 -3.40 20.72
CA GLN A 615 -8.95 -2.30 19.80
C GLN A 615 -8.37 -2.55 18.40
N ASN A 616 -7.19 -3.16 18.30
CA ASN A 616 -6.51 -3.37 17.01
C ASN A 616 -6.69 -4.79 16.44
N GLY A 617 -7.49 -5.65 17.09
CA GLY A 617 -7.82 -6.96 16.54
C GLY A 617 -6.75 -8.03 16.73
N HIS A 618 -5.78 -7.81 17.63
CA HIS A 618 -4.63 -8.70 17.83
C HIS A 618 -4.99 -9.91 18.70
N GLU A 619 -5.78 -10.83 18.16
CA GLU A 619 -6.30 -12.02 18.86
C GLU A 619 -5.20 -12.80 19.62
N ALA A 620 -4.04 -12.99 19.00
CA ALA A 620 -2.95 -13.77 19.59
C ALA A 620 -2.29 -13.06 20.79
N VAL A 621 -2.35 -11.73 20.85
CA VAL A 621 -1.90 -10.90 21.99
C VAL A 621 -2.97 -10.89 23.08
N VAL A 622 -4.24 -10.69 22.72
CA VAL A 622 -5.39 -10.77 23.65
C VAL A 622 -5.40 -12.13 24.37
N ARG A 623 -5.25 -13.23 23.63
CA ARG A 623 -5.19 -14.59 24.19
C ARG A 623 -4.05 -14.74 25.19
N LEU A 624 -2.85 -14.29 24.81
CA LEU A 624 -1.66 -14.35 25.67
C LEU A 624 -1.87 -13.56 26.97
N LEU A 625 -2.44 -12.36 26.88
CA LEU A 625 -2.70 -11.51 28.05
C LEU A 625 -3.74 -12.14 28.98
N LEU A 626 -4.84 -12.68 28.44
CA LEU A 626 -5.86 -13.37 29.24
C LEU A 626 -5.34 -14.66 29.89
N ASP A 627 -4.56 -15.48 29.16
CA ASP A 627 -3.96 -16.70 29.69
C ASP A 627 -2.93 -16.41 30.80
N LYS A 628 -2.36 -15.21 30.81
CA LYS A 628 -1.45 -14.73 31.84
C LYS A 628 -2.16 -13.96 32.97
N GLY A 629 -3.50 -13.96 33.00
CA GLY A 629 -4.29 -13.41 34.10
C GLY A 629 -4.65 -11.91 33.98
N ALA A 630 -4.58 -11.32 32.78
CA ALA A 630 -5.09 -9.96 32.59
C ALA A 630 -6.59 -9.88 32.92
N ASN A 631 -7.00 -8.84 33.65
CA ASN A 631 -8.40 -8.61 33.96
C ASN A 631 -9.20 -8.39 32.67
N ILE A 632 -10.18 -9.26 32.40
CA ILE A 632 -10.99 -9.21 31.19
C ILE A 632 -11.90 -7.97 31.11
N GLU A 633 -12.30 -7.41 32.26
CA GLU A 633 -13.12 -6.21 32.39
C GLU A 633 -12.30 -4.93 32.62
N ALA A 634 -11.03 -4.98 32.25
CA ALA A 634 -10.09 -3.88 32.32
C ALA A 634 -10.60 -2.61 31.62
N THR A 635 -10.91 -1.55 32.37
CA THR A 635 -11.28 -0.27 31.77
C THR A 635 -10.04 0.55 31.41
N ASP A 636 -10.03 1.14 30.22
CA ASP A 636 -9.05 2.17 29.84
C ASP A 636 -9.32 3.52 30.57
N PRO A 637 -8.49 4.57 30.38
CA PRO A 637 -8.73 5.89 30.97
C PRO A 637 -10.06 6.55 30.56
N TYR A 638 -10.75 6.02 29.56
CA TYR A 638 -12.06 6.45 29.08
C TYR A 638 -13.19 5.53 29.55
N THR A 639 -12.94 4.74 30.60
CA THR A 639 -13.87 3.78 31.21
C THR A 639 -14.36 2.66 30.28
N ARG A 640 -13.66 2.40 29.16
CA ARG A 640 -14.05 1.38 28.18
C ARG A 640 -13.34 0.07 28.40
N ILE A 641 -14.10 -1.02 28.32
CA ILE A 641 -13.60 -2.38 28.44
C ILE A 641 -13.09 -2.94 27.08
N PRO A 642 -12.26 -4.00 27.07
CA PRO A 642 -11.68 -4.56 25.85
C PRO A 642 -12.74 -5.08 24.87
N LEU A 643 -13.84 -5.65 25.40
CA LEU A 643 -14.96 -6.13 24.59
C LEU A 643 -15.62 -4.99 23.80
N SER A 644 -15.79 -3.82 24.41
CA SER A 644 -16.35 -2.63 23.75
C SER A 644 -15.47 -2.12 22.62
N TRP A 645 -14.14 -2.15 22.79
CA TRP A 645 -13.20 -1.78 21.73
C TRP A 645 -13.19 -2.78 20.56
N ALA A 646 -13.16 -4.07 20.86
CA ALA A 646 -13.24 -5.12 19.86
C ALA A 646 -14.57 -5.04 19.09
N ALA A 647 -15.68 -4.79 19.79
CA ALA A 647 -17.01 -4.70 19.20
C ALA A 647 -17.18 -3.45 18.33
N ARG A 648 -16.65 -2.30 18.78
CA ARG A 648 -16.64 -1.03 18.03
C ARG A 648 -15.86 -1.14 16.71
N ASN A 649 -14.74 -1.86 16.71
CA ASN A 649 -13.85 -1.97 15.54
C ASN A 649 -14.09 -3.22 14.68
N GLY A 650 -15.08 -4.04 15.01
CA GLY A 650 -15.50 -5.16 14.16
C GLY A 650 -14.63 -6.42 14.28
N HIS A 651 -13.84 -6.55 15.35
CA HIS A 651 -12.90 -7.65 15.53
C HIS A 651 -13.61 -8.91 16.06
N GLU A 652 -14.37 -9.59 15.19
CA GLU A 652 -15.21 -10.75 15.55
C GLU A 652 -14.45 -11.83 16.34
N ALA A 653 -13.24 -12.21 15.90
CA ALA A 653 -12.44 -13.24 16.55
C ALA A 653 -12.04 -12.85 18.00
N VAL A 654 -11.75 -11.57 18.22
CA VAL A 654 -11.43 -11.04 19.56
C VAL A 654 -12.68 -10.97 20.42
N VAL A 655 -13.82 -10.52 19.88
CA VAL A 655 -15.11 -10.50 20.58
C VAL A 655 -15.50 -11.92 21.03
N ARG A 656 -15.37 -12.89 20.13
CA ARG A 656 -15.63 -14.32 20.43
C ARG A 656 -14.74 -14.81 21.56
N LEU A 657 -13.43 -14.57 21.46
CA LEU A 657 -12.46 -14.97 22.48
C LEU A 657 -12.77 -14.36 23.85
N LEU A 658 -13.12 -13.07 23.91
CA LEU A 658 -13.47 -12.38 25.15
C LEU A 658 -14.76 -12.95 25.78
N LEU A 659 -15.82 -13.14 24.98
CA LEU A 659 -17.07 -13.73 25.47
C LEU A 659 -16.89 -15.18 25.94
N ASP A 660 -16.11 -16.00 25.23
CA ASP A 660 -15.82 -17.37 25.63
C ASP A 660 -14.97 -17.46 26.91
N LYS A 661 -14.19 -16.41 27.22
CA LYS A 661 -13.44 -16.26 28.47
C LYS A 661 -14.27 -15.59 29.59
N GLY A 662 -15.56 -15.33 29.36
CA GLY A 662 -16.50 -14.85 30.38
C GLY A 662 -16.61 -13.32 30.50
N ALA A 663 -16.24 -12.56 29.46
CA ALA A 663 -16.47 -11.12 29.44
C ALA A 663 -17.97 -10.79 29.59
N ASN A 664 -18.29 -9.76 30.36
CA ASN A 664 -19.65 -9.29 30.56
C ASN A 664 -20.17 -8.65 29.26
N ILE A 665 -21.13 -9.33 28.64
CA ILE A 665 -21.74 -8.92 27.37
C ILE A 665 -22.49 -7.58 27.46
N GLU A 666 -22.96 -7.21 28.66
CA GLU A 666 -23.71 -5.98 28.94
C GLU A 666 -22.87 -4.87 29.56
N ALA A 667 -21.54 -5.02 29.62
CA ALA A 667 -20.69 -4.01 30.23
C ALA A 667 -20.71 -2.70 29.44
N ALA A 668 -21.53 -1.77 29.91
CA ALA A 668 -21.70 -0.45 29.33
C ALA A 668 -20.73 0.55 29.96
N ASP A 669 -20.12 1.38 29.11
CA ASP A 669 -19.47 2.62 29.55
C ASP A 669 -20.55 3.70 29.74
N PRO A 670 -20.53 4.49 30.84
CA PRO A 670 -21.47 5.58 31.09
C PRO A 670 -21.69 6.55 29.93
N TYR A 671 -20.71 6.70 29.02
CA TYR A 671 -20.76 7.65 27.92
C TYR A 671 -20.91 7.02 26.52
N THR A 672 -20.47 5.77 26.31
CA THR A 672 -20.39 5.19 24.96
C THR A 672 -21.28 3.98 24.67
N GLY A 673 -22.00 3.45 25.68
CA GLY A 673 -23.01 2.41 25.50
C GLY A 673 -22.48 0.98 25.68
N THR A 674 -23.31 -0.02 25.35
CA THR A 674 -22.96 -1.44 25.43
C THR A 674 -22.10 -1.88 24.23
N PRO A 675 -21.42 -3.05 24.30
CA PRO A 675 -20.73 -3.61 23.15
C PRO A 675 -21.65 -3.76 21.93
N LEU A 676 -22.92 -4.12 22.14
CA LEU A 676 -23.94 -4.22 21.08
C LEU A 676 -24.24 -2.85 20.45
N SER A 677 -24.42 -1.80 21.27
CA SER A 677 -24.70 -0.45 20.75
C SER A 677 -23.52 0.10 19.94
N LEU A 678 -22.28 -0.16 20.39
CA LEU A 678 -21.06 0.25 19.68
C LEU A 678 -20.85 -0.50 18.36
N ALA A 679 -21.08 -1.82 18.35
CA ALA A 679 -21.03 -2.62 17.13
C ALA A 679 -22.10 -2.17 16.12
N ALA A 680 -23.32 -1.87 16.62
CA ALA A 680 -24.42 -1.39 15.80
C ALA A 680 -24.15 0.02 15.21
N GLN A 681 -23.57 0.91 16.02
CA GLN A 681 -23.19 2.27 15.59
C GLN A 681 -22.13 2.28 14.47
N ASN A 682 -21.24 1.29 14.43
CA ASN A 682 -20.14 1.22 13.44
C ASN A 682 -20.43 0.23 12.30
N GLY A 683 -21.61 -0.40 12.27
CA GLY A 683 -22.03 -1.26 11.16
C GLY A 683 -21.40 -2.65 11.17
N ASN A 684 -20.88 -3.11 12.30
CA ASN A 684 -20.16 -4.39 12.40
C ASN A 684 -21.15 -5.57 12.49
N GLU A 685 -21.79 -5.93 11.37
CA GLU A 685 -22.85 -6.94 11.30
C GLU A 685 -22.48 -8.28 11.94
N ALA A 686 -21.28 -8.80 11.65
CA ALA A 686 -20.83 -10.09 12.19
C ALA A 686 -20.70 -10.09 13.72
N VAL A 687 -20.22 -8.97 14.29
CA VAL A 687 -20.14 -8.76 15.73
C VAL A 687 -21.53 -8.60 16.34
N VAL A 688 -22.43 -7.82 15.72
CA VAL A 688 -23.81 -7.66 16.19
C VAL A 688 -24.52 -9.02 16.24
N ARG A 689 -24.36 -9.84 15.20
CA ARG A 689 -24.90 -11.21 15.15
C ARG A 689 -24.37 -12.06 16.29
N LEU A 690 -23.06 -12.08 16.48
CA LEU A 690 -22.40 -12.83 17.55
C LEU A 690 -22.88 -12.41 18.94
N LEU A 691 -23.01 -11.11 19.20
CA LEU A 691 -23.48 -10.59 20.49
C LEU A 691 -24.95 -10.98 20.75
N LEU A 692 -25.83 -10.84 19.76
CA LEU A 692 -27.24 -11.25 19.90
C LEU A 692 -27.38 -12.77 20.08
N ASP A 693 -26.59 -13.57 19.37
CA ASP A 693 -26.59 -15.04 19.52
C ASP A 693 -26.06 -15.48 20.90
N LYS A 694 -25.20 -14.68 21.53
CA LYS A 694 -24.72 -14.87 22.90
C LYS A 694 -25.63 -14.24 23.97
N GLY A 695 -26.78 -13.70 23.58
CA GLY A 695 -27.82 -13.22 24.50
C GLY A 695 -27.70 -11.76 24.93
N ALA A 696 -27.02 -10.91 24.15
CA ALA A 696 -26.99 -9.48 24.42
C ALA A 696 -28.41 -8.87 24.39
N ASN A 697 -28.70 -7.93 25.29
CA ASN A 697 -29.97 -7.23 25.34
C ASN A 697 -30.13 -6.32 24.11
N ILE A 698 -31.07 -6.70 23.24
CA ILE A 698 -31.33 -6.00 21.98
C ILE A 698 -31.80 -4.55 22.17
N GLU A 699 -32.39 -4.23 23.34
CA GLU A 699 -32.87 -2.90 23.72
C GLU A 699 -31.93 -2.18 24.69
N ALA A 700 -30.65 -2.59 24.77
CA ALA A 700 -29.72 -1.96 25.69
C ALA A 700 -29.48 -0.48 25.33
N THR A 701 -29.80 0.43 26.27
CA THR A 701 -29.58 1.88 26.14
C THR A 701 -28.81 2.42 27.34
N ASN A 702 -28.10 3.54 27.18
CA ASN A 702 -27.66 4.36 28.31
C ASN A 702 -28.36 5.74 28.26
N PRO A 703 -28.27 6.57 29.33
CA PRO A 703 -28.97 7.87 29.38
C PRO A 703 -28.55 8.91 28.32
N TYR A 704 -27.47 8.65 27.57
CA TYR A 704 -26.89 9.55 26.58
C TYR A 704 -26.90 8.96 25.15
N THR A 705 -27.16 7.66 24.99
CA THR A 705 -27.15 6.94 23.71
C THR A 705 -28.52 6.34 23.40
N GLY A 706 -28.90 6.31 22.12
CA GLY A 706 -30.11 5.60 21.69
C GLY A 706 -29.96 4.07 21.73
N THR A 707 -31.04 3.35 21.42
CA THR A 707 -31.01 1.88 21.21
C THR A 707 -30.03 1.47 20.11
N PRO A 708 -29.54 0.22 20.10
CA PRO A 708 -28.68 -0.27 19.01
C PRO A 708 -29.33 -0.08 17.64
N LEU A 709 -30.65 -0.25 17.55
CA LEU A 709 -31.42 0.00 16.33
C LEU A 709 -31.38 1.48 15.91
N SER A 710 -31.58 2.41 16.84
CA SER A 710 -31.52 3.84 16.54
C SER A 710 -30.11 4.31 16.12
N LEU A 711 -29.05 3.76 16.72
CA LEU A 711 -27.66 4.08 16.37
C LEU A 711 -27.27 3.54 15.00
N ALA A 712 -27.68 2.30 14.69
CA ALA A 712 -27.50 1.73 13.35
C ALA A 712 -28.29 2.53 12.30
N ALA A 713 -29.50 2.98 12.64
CA ALA A 713 -30.33 3.77 11.76
C ALA A 713 -29.78 5.19 11.52
N GLN A 714 -29.21 5.82 12.56
CA GLN A 714 -28.52 7.10 12.48
C GLN A 714 -27.32 7.06 11.51
N ASN A 715 -26.53 5.99 11.54
CA ASN A 715 -25.31 5.85 10.74
C ASN A 715 -25.53 5.13 9.40
N GLY A 716 -26.76 4.75 9.07
CA GLY A 716 -27.12 4.21 7.75
C GLY A 716 -26.76 2.74 7.54
N HIS A 717 -26.53 1.98 8.61
CA HIS A 717 -26.10 0.59 8.54
C HIS A 717 -27.28 -0.37 8.28
N GLU A 718 -27.75 -0.42 7.03
CA GLU A 718 -28.92 -1.21 6.61
C GLU A 718 -28.86 -2.68 7.05
N ALA A 719 -27.72 -3.36 6.86
CA ALA A 719 -27.58 -4.77 7.19
C ALA A 719 -27.74 -5.03 8.70
N VAL A 720 -27.21 -4.14 9.53
CA VAL A 720 -27.36 -4.18 11.00
C VAL A 720 -28.80 -3.88 11.40
N VAL A 721 -29.43 -2.86 10.80
CA VAL A 721 -30.85 -2.54 11.06
C VAL A 721 -31.74 -3.73 10.73
N ARG A 722 -31.51 -4.39 9.58
CA ARG A 722 -32.23 -5.60 9.17
C ARG A 722 -32.07 -6.72 10.19
N LEU A 723 -30.84 -7.00 10.59
CA LEU A 723 -30.51 -8.02 11.57
C LEU A 723 -31.19 -7.77 12.93
N LEU A 724 -31.17 -6.53 13.42
CA LEU A 724 -31.80 -6.15 14.69
C LEU A 724 -33.34 -6.32 14.61
N LEU A 725 -33.97 -5.87 13.53
CA LEU A 725 -35.41 -6.04 13.35
C LEU A 725 -35.80 -7.52 13.21
N ASP A 726 -35.02 -8.32 12.49
CA ASP A 726 -35.25 -9.76 12.35
C ASP A 726 -35.07 -10.52 13.67
N LYS A 727 -34.26 -9.99 14.59
CA LYS A 727 -34.08 -10.49 15.97
C LYS A 727 -35.09 -9.90 16.97
N GLY A 728 -36.05 -9.10 16.51
CA GLY A 728 -37.17 -8.61 17.32
C GLY A 728 -36.94 -7.27 18.03
N ALA A 729 -36.01 -6.43 17.56
CA ALA A 729 -35.84 -5.08 18.09
C ALA A 729 -37.13 -4.27 17.93
N ASN A 730 -37.47 -3.46 18.93
CA ASN A 730 -38.63 -2.58 18.89
C ASN A 730 -38.39 -1.44 17.87
N ILE A 731 -39.12 -1.50 16.76
CA ILE A 731 -39.02 -0.54 15.66
C ILE A 731 -39.36 0.90 16.07
N GLU A 732 -40.16 1.09 17.11
CA GLU A 732 -40.57 2.38 17.66
C GLU A 732 -39.79 2.79 18.90
N ALA A 733 -38.69 2.12 19.23
CA ALA A 733 -37.92 2.43 20.43
C ALA A 733 -37.35 3.86 20.37
N THR A 734 -37.65 4.66 21.39
CA THR A 734 -37.20 6.05 21.44
C THR A 734 -35.96 6.22 22.31
N ASP A 735 -35.04 7.08 21.87
CA ASP A 735 -33.93 7.55 22.71
C ASP A 735 -34.40 8.54 23.81
N PRO A 736 -33.50 8.99 24.71
CA PRO A 736 -33.83 10.01 25.74
C PRO A 736 -34.33 11.35 25.19
N TYR A 737 -34.12 11.64 23.91
CA TYR A 737 -34.65 12.80 23.19
C TYR A 737 -35.97 12.52 22.49
N THR A 738 -36.59 11.36 22.75
CA THR A 738 -37.85 10.87 22.17
C THR A 738 -37.77 10.63 20.65
N ARG A 739 -36.58 10.37 20.09
CA ARG A 739 -36.39 10.10 18.65
C ARG A 739 -36.50 8.62 18.34
N THR A 740 -37.26 8.29 17.30
CA THR A 740 -37.34 6.91 16.77
C THR A 740 -36.18 6.63 15.80
N PRO A 741 -35.90 5.35 15.47
CA PRO A 741 -34.93 4.99 14.45
C PRO A 741 -35.26 5.62 13.09
N LEU A 742 -36.56 5.75 12.76
CA LEU A 742 -37.01 6.40 11.54
C LEU A 742 -36.66 7.90 11.53
N SER A 743 -36.86 8.61 12.65
CA SER A 743 -36.46 10.02 12.78
C SER A 743 -34.95 10.20 12.57
N TRP A 744 -34.12 9.32 13.15
CA TRP A 744 -32.67 9.36 12.99
C TRP A 744 -32.22 9.08 11.55
N ALA A 745 -32.79 8.05 10.92
CA ALA A 745 -32.50 7.73 9.53
C ALA A 745 -32.93 8.86 8.58
N ALA A 746 -34.08 9.48 8.83
CA ALA A 746 -34.57 10.59 8.03
C ALA A 746 -33.74 11.87 8.19
N GLN A 747 -33.31 12.18 9.42
CA GLN A 747 -32.45 13.33 9.70
C GLN A 747 -31.08 13.24 9.01
N ASN A 748 -30.51 12.04 8.87
CA ASN A 748 -29.19 11.84 8.28
C ASN A 748 -29.23 11.43 6.80
N GLY A 749 -30.42 11.31 6.20
CA GLY A 749 -30.56 11.03 4.77
C GLY A 749 -30.35 9.56 4.38
N ASN A 750 -30.47 8.63 5.33
CA ASN A 750 -30.21 7.20 5.12
C ASN A 750 -31.38 6.52 4.40
N GLU A 751 -31.54 6.76 3.10
CA GLU A 751 -32.69 6.29 2.29
C GLU A 751 -32.95 4.78 2.41
N ALA A 752 -31.92 3.95 2.31
CA ALA A 752 -32.07 2.49 2.37
C ALA A 752 -32.61 2.02 3.74
N VAL A 753 -32.16 2.65 4.83
CA VAL A 753 -32.66 2.39 6.18
C VAL A 753 -34.09 2.89 6.33
N VAL A 754 -34.42 4.10 5.85
CA VAL A 754 -35.79 4.64 5.89
C VAL A 754 -36.75 3.68 5.16
N ARG A 755 -36.36 3.20 3.98
CA ARG A 755 -37.14 2.23 3.20
C ARG A 755 -37.38 0.95 4.01
N LEU A 756 -36.31 0.37 4.55
CA LEU A 756 -36.39 -0.85 5.35
C LEU A 756 -37.29 -0.70 6.58
N LEU A 757 -37.18 0.41 7.32
CA LEU A 757 -38.01 0.68 8.49
C LEU A 757 -39.49 0.81 8.11
N LEU A 758 -39.81 1.55 7.06
CA LEU A 758 -41.19 1.70 6.59
C LEU A 758 -41.75 0.37 6.05
N ASP A 759 -40.96 -0.43 5.34
CA ASP A 759 -41.36 -1.75 4.85
C ASP A 759 -41.60 -2.75 6.01
N LYS A 760 -40.92 -2.56 7.14
CA LYS A 760 -41.12 -3.32 8.38
C LYS A 760 -42.22 -2.74 9.29
N GLY A 761 -42.91 -1.68 8.85
CA GLY A 761 -44.09 -1.14 9.53
C GLY A 761 -43.81 -0.02 10.54
N ALA A 762 -42.67 0.69 10.44
CA ALA A 762 -42.42 1.86 11.26
C ALA A 762 -43.49 2.94 11.04
N ASN A 763 -43.91 3.62 12.11
CA ASN A 763 -44.86 4.71 12.04
C ASN A 763 -44.25 5.90 11.31
N ILE A 764 -44.74 6.17 10.10
CA ILE A 764 -44.26 7.24 9.23
C ILE A 764 -44.40 8.65 9.83
N GLU A 765 -45.33 8.81 10.78
CA GLU A 765 -45.61 10.07 11.49
C GLU A 765 -45.00 10.12 12.90
N ALA A 766 -44.06 9.23 13.23
CA ALA A 766 -43.43 9.22 14.55
C ALA A 766 -42.65 10.52 14.82
N THR A 767 -43.14 11.33 15.76
CA THR A 767 -42.57 12.66 16.04
C THR A 767 -41.50 12.66 17.13
N ASP A 768 -40.36 13.33 16.91
CA ASP A 768 -39.32 13.52 17.93
C ASP A 768 -39.60 14.70 18.86
N ARG A 769 -40.33 14.50 19.96
CA ARG A 769 -40.82 15.56 20.86
C ARG A 769 -41.78 16.55 20.17
N TYR A 770 -41.56 16.93 18.90
CA TYR A 770 -42.34 17.85 18.07
C TYR A 770 -42.09 17.74 16.54
N ARG A 771 -41.16 16.94 15.98
CA ARG A 771 -40.89 16.93 14.51
C ARG A 771 -41.13 15.58 13.84
N ALA A 772 -41.82 15.60 12.71
CA ALA A 772 -42.03 14.42 11.88
C ALA A 772 -40.76 14.05 11.08
N PRO A 773 -40.58 12.77 10.68
CA PRO A 773 -39.46 12.35 9.84
C PRO A 773 -39.35 13.16 8.54
N LEU A 774 -40.49 13.54 7.94
CA LEU A 774 -40.53 14.39 6.75
C LEU A 774 -39.93 15.77 7.00
N SER A 775 -40.25 16.41 8.13
CA SER A 775 -39.69 17.70 8.53
C SER A 775 -38.18 17.63 8.73
N LEU A 776 -37.69 16.57 9.37
CA LEU A 776 -36.26 16.35 9.59
C LEU A 776 -35.49 16.15 8.27
N ALA A 777 -36.04 15.35 7.36
CA ALA A 777 -35.44 15.14 6.03
C ALA A 777 -35.47 16.44 5.20
N ALA A 778 -36.57 17.20 5.26
CA ALA A 778 -36.71 18.46 4.54
C ALA A 778 -35.79 19.55 5.08
N GLN A 779 -35.60 19.62 6.40
CA GLN A 779 -34.70 20.58 7.04
C GLN A 779 -33.24 20.35 6.64
N ASN A 780 -32.81 19.10 6.45
CA ASN A 780 -31.42 18.73 6.10
C ASN A 780 -31.20 18.51 4.60
N GLY A 781 -32.24 18.71 3.77
CA GLY A 781 -32.09 18.68 2.31
C GLY A 781 -32.03 17.30 1.68
N HIS A 782 -32.50 16.26 2.37
CA HIS A 782 -32.43 14.87 1.91
C HIS A 782 -33.56 14.55 0.92
N GLU A 783 -33.42 15.00 -0.34
CA GLU A 783 -34.44 14.85 -1.39
C GLU A 783 -34.96 13.41 -1.56
N ALA A 784 -34.06 12.43 -1.62
CA ALA A 784 -34.45 11.03 -1.84
C ALA A 784 -35.30 10.48 -0.68
N VAL A 785 -34.96 10.84 0.57
CA VAL A 785 -35.75 10.47 1.75
C VAL A 785 -37.10 11.19 1.76
N VAL A 786 -37.14 12.50 1.44
CA VAL A 786 -38.39 13.26 1.33
C VAL A 786 -39.32 12.62 0.30
N ARG A 787 -38.78 12.25 -0.87
CA ARG A 787 -39.53 11.57 -1.93
C ARG A 787 -40.11 10.25 -1.43
N LEU A 788 -39.28 9.42 -0.82
CA LEU A 788 -39.67 8.12 -0.28
C LEU A 788 -40.78 8.24 0.78
N LEU A 789 -40.64 9.19 1.72
CA LEU A 789 -41.66 9.43 2.76
C LEU A 789 -42.99 9.86 2.15
N LEU A 790 -42.98 10.80 1.19
CA LEU A 790 -44.21 11.24 0.51
C LEU A 790 -44.84 10.12 -0.33
N ASP A 791 -44.04 9.31 -1.02
CA ASP A 791 -44.52 8.17 -1.79
C ASP A 791 -45.13 7.07 -0.90
N LYS A 792 -44.69 6.97 0.36
CA LYS A 792 -45.25 6.10 1.40
C LYS A 792 -46.41 6.73 2.18
N GLY A 793 -46.85 7.94 1.80
CA GLY A 793 -48.04 8.58 2.35
C GLY A 793 -47.81 9.47 3.58
N ALA A 794 -46.58 9.95 3.81
CA ALA A 794 -46.31 10.93 4.87
C ALA A 794 -47.14 12.20 4.66
N ASN A 795 -47.64 12.78 5.75
CA ASN A 795 -48.37 14.04 5.71
C ASN A 795 -47.44 15.17 5.23
N ILE A 796 -47.68 15.68 4.02
CA ILE A 796 -46.87 16.75 3.41
C ILE A 796 -46.86 18.05 4.22
N GLU A 797 -47.91 18.26 5.03
CA GLU A 797 -48.07 19.39 5.93
C GLU A 797 -47.74 19.02 7.39
N ALA A 798 -46.93 17.99 7.63
CA ALA A 798 -46.52 17.61 8.98
C ALA A 798 -45.76 18.77 9.64
N THR A 799 -46.45 19.55 10.46
CA THR A 799 -45.87 20.72 11.10
C THR A 799 -45.09 20.33 12.34
N ASP A 800 -43.85 20.78 12.42
CA ASP A 800 -43.23 20.99 13.72
C ASP A 800 -44.02 22.07 14.46
N ARG A 801 -43.95 22.12 15.80
CA ARG A 801 -44.61 23.10 16.71
C ARG A 801 -44.83 24.51 16.12
N TYR A 802 -43.95 24.95 15.24
CA TYR A 802 -44.12 26.18 14.47
C TYR A 802 -43.65 26.14 13.00
N ARG A 803 -43.39 25.02 12.28
CA ARG A 803 -42.94 25.10 10.85
C ARG A 803 -43.32 23.87 10.02
N ALA A 804 -43.84 24.10 8.82
CA ALA A 804 -44.08 23.06 7.82
C ALA A 804 -42.79 22.62 7.10
N PRO A 805 -42.73 21.41 6.51
CA PRO A 805 -41.53 20.91 5.82
C PRO A 805 -41.03 21.84 4.72
N LEU A 806 -41.94 22.46 3.96
CA LEU A 806 -41.61 23.44 2.92
C LEU A 806 -40.89 24.66 3.49
N SER A 807 -41.34 25.18 4.65
CA SER A 807 -40.71 26.32 5.31
C SER A 807 -39.30 25.96 5.82
N LEU A 808 -39.11 24.75 6.34
CA LEU A 808 -37.80 24.26 6.79
C LEU A 808 -36.82 24.11 5.63
N ALA A 809 -37.25 23.53 4.52
CA ALA A 809 -36.44 23.39 3.32
C ALA A 809 -36.09 24.76 2.71
N ALA A 810 -37.06 25.69 2.68
CA ALA A 810 -36.84 27.04 2.17
C ALA A 810 -35.89 27.86 3.04
N GLN A 811 -35.99 27.71 4.37
CA GLN A 811 -35.11 28.37 5.32
C GLN A 811 -33.64 27.95 5.17
N ASN A 812 -33.37 26.68 4.85
CA ASN A 812 -32.01 26.14 4.72
C ASN A 812 -31.53 26.10 3.25
N GLY A 813 -32.33 26.58 2.30
CA GLY A 813 -31.91 26.74 0.90
C GLY A 813 -31.94 25.47 0.06
N HIS A 814 -32.69 24.45 0.48
CA HIS A 814 -32.73 23.15 -0.21
C HIS A 814 -33.68 23.19 -1.41
N GLU A 815 -33.23 23.78 -2.52
CA GLU A 815 -34.03 23.99 -3.75
C GLU A 815 -34.70 22.71 -4.26
N ALA A 816 -33.96 21.60 -4.34
CA ALA A 816 -34.50 20.34 -4.87
C ALA A 816 -35.64 19.78 -4.00
N VAL A 817 -35.50 19.89 -2.68
CA VAL A 817 -36.55 19.51 -1.72
C VAL A 817 -37.76 20.45 -1.83
N VAL A 818 -37.53 21.76 -1.92
CA VAL A 818 -38.61 22.75 -2.11
C VAL A 818 -39.39 22.44 -3.39
N ARG A 819 -38.70 22.16 -4.49
CA ARG A 819 -39.31 21.79 -5.77
C ARG A 819 -40.17 20.53 -5.62
N LEU A 820 -39.60 19.48 -5.03
CA LEU A 820 -40.28 18.21 -4.80
C LEU A 820 -41.55 18.38 -3.95
N LEU A 821 -41.48 19.14 -2.85
CA LEU A 821 -42.63 19.40 -1.99
C LEU A 821 -43.74 20.15 -2.74
N LEU A 822 -43.39 21.19 -3.51
CA LEU A 822 -44.36 21.94 -4.32
C LEU A 822 -44.99 21.07 -5.43
N ASP A 823 -44.18 20.25 -6.10
CA ASP A 823 -44.68 19.33 -7.15
C ASP A 823 -45.59 18.24 -6.57
N LYS A 824 -45.42 17.88 -5.29
CA LYS A 824 -46.30 16.98 -4.53
C LYS A 824 -47.50 17.68 -3.87
N GLY A 825 -47.68 18.98 -4.09
CA GLY A 825 -48.85 19.74 -3.66
C GLY A 825 -48.75 20.38 -2.27
N ALA A 826 -47.54 20.59 -1.75
CA ALA A 826 -47.36 21.34 -0.51
C ALA A 826 -47.94 22.76 -0.63
N ASN A 827 -48.55 23.26 0.43
CA ASN A 827 -49.06 24.62 0.48
C ASN A 827 -47.91 25.62 0.37
N ILE A 828 -47.82 26.33 -0.76
CA ILE A 828 -46.76 27.32 -1.02
C ILE A 828 -46.73 28.45 0.01
N GLU A 829 -47.86 28.70 0.67
CA GLU A 829 -48.06 29.70 1.72
C GLU A 829 -48.03 29.10 3.14
N ALA A 830 -47.60 27.84 3.30
CA ALA A 830 -47.61 27.09 4.55
C ALA A 830 -47.03 27.91 5.70
N THR A 831 -47.85 28.14 6.73
CA THR A 831 -47.50 29.00 7.84
C THR A 831 -46.73 28.22 8.89
N GLY A 832 -45.59 28.77 9.27
CA GLY A 832 -44.78 28.27 10.37
C GLY A 832 -44.35 29.40 11.30
N GLY A 833 -45.17 29.74 12.30
CA GLY A 833 -44.84 30.81 13.23
C GLY A 833 -44.79 32.17 12.53
N THR A 834 -43.74 32.96 12.77
CA THR A 834 -43.66 34.36 12.30
C THR A 834 -43.22 34.55 10.84
N GLY A 835 -43.08 33.48 10.04
CA GLY A 835 -42.57 33.57 8.66
C GLY A 835 -43.16 32.53 7.69
N LYS A 836 -43.24 32.90 6.41
CA LYS A 836 -43.65 32.06 5.28
C LYS A 836 -42.41 31.52 4.52
N PRO A 837 -42.53 30.50 3.66
CA PRO A 837 -41.38 29.91 2.96
C PRO A 837 -40.55 30.95 2.19
N LEU A 838 -41.21 31.85 1.46
CA LEU A 838 -40.55 32.93 0.71
C LEU A 838 -39.79 33.89 1.62
N SER A 839 -40.39 34.30 2.74
CA SER A 839 -39.75 35.19 3.72
C SER A 839 -38.52 34.54 4.35
N TRP A 840 -38.58 33.24 4.66
CA TRP A 840 -37.44 32.49 5.21
C TRP A 840 -36.30 32.34 4.20
N ALA A 841 -36.62 32.02 2.95
CA ALA A 841 -35.62 31.94 1.88
C ALA A 841 -34.96 33.30 1.62
N ALA A 842 -35.75 34.38 1.62
CA ALA A 842 -35.24 35.72 1.42
C ALA A 842 -34.37 36.22 2.59
N ARG A 843 -34.77 35.91 3.83
CA ARG A 843 -34.02 36.24 5.04
C ARG A 843 -32.63 35.61 5.11
N ASN A 844 -32.47 34.41 4.56
CA ASN A 844 -31.20 33.67 4.56
C ASN A 844 -30.46 33.74 3.20
N GLY A 845 -30.98 34.49 2.23
CA GLY A 845 -30.27 34.76 0.98
C GLY A 845 -30.33 33.65 -0.06
N HIS A 846 -31.28 32.73 0.03
CA HIS A 846 -31.38 31.58 -0.88
C HIS A 846 -32.05 31.95 -2.21
N GLU A 847 -31.31 32.62 -3.09
CA GLU A 847 -31.82 33.15 -4.37
C GLU A 847 -32.56 32.11 -5.23
N ALA A 848 -32.00 30.91 -5.39
CA ALA A 848 -32.60 29.88 -6.24
C ALA A 848 -33.95 29.40 -5.68
N VAL A 849 -34.08 29.28 -4.36
CA VAL A 849 -35.34 28.95 -3.68
C VAL A 849 -36.34 30.10 -3.81
N VAL A 850 -35.90 31.35 -3.64
CA VAL A 850 -36.76 32.54 -3.83
C VAL A 850 -37.32 32.57 -5.25
N ARG A 851 -36.47 32.33 -6.27
CA ARG A 851 -36.88 32.26 -7.67
C ARG A 851 -37.92 31.18 -7.90
N LEU A 852 -37.64 29.96 -7.42
CA LEU A 852 -38.54 28.83 -7.54
C LEU A 852 -39.90 29.08 -6.90
N LEU A 853 -39.93 29.64 -5.68
CA LEU A 853 -41.18 29.96 -5.00
C LEU A 853 -42.01 31.01 -5.76
N LEU A 854 -41.37 32.08 -6.25
CA LEU A 854 -42.05 33.11 -7.05
C LEU A 854 -42.57 32.55 -8.39
N ASP A 855 -41.79 31.72 -9.07
CA ASP A 855 -42.19 31.09 -10.33
C ASP A 855 -43.36 30.10 -10.15
N LYS A 856 -43.50 29.52 -8.95
CA LYS A 856 -44.63 28.68 -8.54
C LYS A 856 -45.81 29.48 -7.95
N GLY A 857 -45.74 30.82 -7.95
CA GLY A 857 -46.85 31.69 -7.57
C GLY A 857 -46.92 32.07 -6.09
N ALA A 858 -45.82 31.99 -5.34
CA ALA A 858 -45.77 32.50 -3.96
C ALA A 858 -46.10 34.00 -3.94
N ASN A 859 -46.82 34.45 -2.90
CA ASN A 859 -47.10 35.87 -2.73
C ASN A 859 -45.79 36.63 -2.47
N ILE A 860 -45.41 37.54 -3.38
CA ILE A 860 -44.15 38.30 -3.27
C ILE A 860 -44.09 39.18 -2.01
N GLU A 861 -45.25 39.56 -1.48
CA GLU A 861 -45.41 40.33 -0.23
C GLU A 861 -45.76 39.42 0.96
N ALA A 862 -45.43 38.13 0.89
CA ALA A 862 -45.67 37.16 1.95
C ALA A 862 -45.05 37.59 3.29
N THR A 863 -45.90 37.97 4.25
CA THR A 863 -45.52 38.24 5.64
C THR A 863 -46.02 37.14 6.57
N GLY A 864 -45.22 36.79 7.58
CA GLY A 864 -45.62 35.85 8.65
C GLY A 864 -45.94 36.56 9.97
N GLY A 865 -46.09 37.88 9.96
CA GLY A 865 -46.37 38.69 11.15
C GLY A 865 -45.43 39.87 11.34
N THR A 866 -44.22 39.85 10.75
CA THR A 866 -43.33 41.02 10.66
C THR A 866 -42.46 40.97 9.39
N GLY A 867 -42.32 42.11 8.70
CA GLY A 867 -41.45 42.30 7.54
C GLY A 867 -41.85 41.52 6.26
N THR A 868 -41.64 42.16 5.09
CA THR A 868 -41.77 41.52 3.77
C THR A 868 -40.50 40.76 3.37
N PRO A 869 -40.54 39.85 2.38
CA PRO A 869 -39.35 39.15 1.89
C PRO A 869 -38.24 40.13 1.47
N LEU A 870 -38.61 41.24 0.83
CA LEU A 870 -37.68 42.30 0.43
C LEU A 870 -37.04 42.97 1.65
N SER A 871 -37.83 43.29 2.68
CA SER A 871 -37.29 43.90 3.91
C SER A 871 -36.28 42.98 4.62
N TRP A 872 -36.55 41.66 4.66
CA TRP A 872 -35.65 40.68 5.27
C TRP A 872 -34.37 40.49 4.45
N ALA A 873 -34.46 40.42 3.13
CA ALA A 873 -33.30 40.34 2.24
C ALA A 873 -32.43 41.60 2.35
N ALA A 874 -33.05 42.78 2.41
CA ALA A 874 -32.34 44.05 2.53
C ALA A 874 -31.66 44.21 3.90
N ARG A 875 -32.34 43.83 4.98
CA ARG A 875 -31.80 43.83 6.34
C ARG A 875 -30.55 42.96 6.52
N ASN A 876 -30.48 41.83 5.81
CA ASN A 876 -29.35 40.88 5.91
C ASN A 876 -28.35 41.03 4.75
N GLY A 877 -28.55 41.98 3.84
CA GLY A 877 -27.57 42.32 2.80
C GLY A 877 -27.55 41.39 1.58
N HIS A 878 -28.63 40.63 1.32
CA HIS A 878 -28.68 39.67 0.24
C HIS A 878 -29.02 40.34 -1.11
N GLU A 879 -28.03 41.00 -1.72
CA GLU A 879 -28.18 41.79 -2.95
C GLU A 879 -28.87 41.04 -4.09
N ALA A 880 -28.48 39.80 -4.38
CA ALA A 880 -29.05 39.03 -5.49
C ALA A 880 -30.53 38.72 -5.27
N VAL A 881 -30.93 38.42 -4.03
CA VAL A 881 -32.33 38.22 -3.65
C VAL A 881 -33.12 39.53 -3.74
N VAL A 882 -32.55 40.64 -3.27
CA VAL A 882 -33.16 41.97 -3.39
C VAL A 882 -33.41 42.31 -4.86
N ARG A 883 -32.42 42.10 -5.73
CA ARG A 883 -32.55 42.31 -7.18
C ARG A 883 -33.68 41.48 -7.76
N LEU A 884 -33.68 40.19 -7.48
CA LEU A 884 -34.71 39.26 -7.97
C LEU A 884 -36.12 39.66 -7.53
N LEU A 885 -36.30 40.03 -6.25
CA LEU A 885 -37.61 40.46 -5.73
C LEU A 885 -38.07 41.75 -6.41
N LEU A 886 -37.20 42.74 -6.58
CA LEU A 886 -37.54 43.98 -7.28
C LEU A 886 -37.86 43.75 -8.76
N ASP A 887 -37.10 42.90 -9.45
CA ASP A 887 -37.36 42.53 -10.85
C ASP A 887 -38.68 41.77 -11.02
N LYS A 888 -39.16 41.07 -9.98
CA LYS A 888 -40.46 40.41 -9.92
C LYS A 888 -41.60 41.30 -9.39
N GLY A 889 -41.32 42.58 -9.13
CA GLY A 889 -42.33 43.59 -8.79
C GLY A 889 -42.63 43.75 -7.29
N ALA A 890 -41.70 43.37 -6.39
CA ALA A 890 -41.85 43.64 -4.97
C ALA A 890 -41.95 45.15 -4.69
N ASN A 891 -42.78 45.54 -3.74
CA ASN A 891 -42.93 46.93 -3.35
C ASN A 891 -41.64 47.43 -2.65
N ILE A 892 -40.91 48.31 -3.34
CA ILE A 892 -39.63 48.87 -2.88
C ILE A 892 -39.75 49.67 -1.57
N GLU A 893 -40.94 50.20 -1.28
CA GLU A 893 -41.26 50.96 -0.06
C GLU A 893 -42.05 50.14 0.97
N ALA A 894 -42.05 48.80 0.85
CA ALA A 894 -42.77 47.95 1.77
C ALA A 894 -42.29 48.14 3.22
N THR A 895 -43.21 48.50 4.10
CA THR A 895 -42.97 48.74 5.53
C THR A 895 -43.93 47.90 6.36
N ASP A 896 -43.53 47.62 7.60
CA ASP A 896 -44.37 47.00 8.64
C ASP A 896 -44.32 47.90 9.88
N PRO A 897 -45.34 47.96 10.76
CA PRO A 897 -45.33 48.86 11.91
C PRO A 897 -44.15 48.67 12.88
N TYR A 898 -43.43 47.55 12.79
CA TYR A 898 -42.26 47.23 13.60
C TYR A 898 -40.92 47.25 12.82
N THR A 899 -40.94 47.48 11.50
CA THR A 899 -39.74 47.45 10.65
C THR A 899 -39.69 48.64 9.68
N GLY A 900 -38.53 49.26 9.54
CA GLY A 900 -38.35 50.36 8.58
C GLY A 900 -38.36 49.93 7.11
N THR A 901 -38.20 50.91 6.21
CA THR A 901 -38.15 50.63 4.75
C THR A 901 -36.98 49.69 4.44
N PRO A 902 -37.03 48.93 3.32
CA PRO A 902 -35.90 48.07 2.93
C PRO A 902 -34.59 48.86 2.83
N LEU A 903 -34.67 50.12 2.37
CA LEU A 903 -33.53 51.04 2.32
C LEU A 903 -33.03 51.43 3.71
N SER A 904 -33.91 51.74 4.67
CA SER A 904 -33.49 52.10 6.03
C SER A 904 -32.86 50.91 6.76
N LEU A 905 -33.41 49.70 6.58
CA LEU A 905 -32.86 48.45 7.15
C LEU A 905 -31.49 48.09 6.56
N ALA A 906 -31.31 48.22 5.24
CA ALA A 906 -30.01 48.02 4.60
C ALA A 906 -28.99 49.05 5.07
N ALA A 907 -29.41 50.31 5.22
CA ALA A 907 -28.56 51.40 5.67
C ALA A 907 -28.14 51.26 7.14
N GLN A 908 -29.06 50.83 8.00
CA GLN A 908 -28.80 50.54 9.42
C GLN A 908 -27.72 49.47 9.60
N ASN A 909 -27.80 48.40 8.81
CA ASN A 909 -26.88 47.25 8.90
C ASN A 909 -25.60 47.43 8.08
N GLY A 910 -25.52 48.46 7.23
CA GLY A 910 -24.31 48.82 6.49
C GLY A 910 -24.14 48.09 5.16
N HIS A 911 -25.22 47.61 4.56
CA HIS A 911 -25.17 46.85 3.31
C HIS A 911 -25.11 47.77 2.10
N GLU A 912 -23.93 48.33 1.82
CA GLU A 912 -23.71 49.33 0.77
C GLU A 912 -24.23 48.90 -0.62
N ALA A 913 -23.95 47.66 -1.04
CA ALA A 913 -24.37 47.19 -2.37
C ALA A 913 -25.90 47.11 -2.50
N VAL A 914 -26.59 46.69 -1.44
CA VAL A 914 -28.06 46.69 -1.37
C VAL A 914 -28.61 48.11 -1.37
N VAL A 915 -28.01 49.02 -0.60
CA VAL A 915 -28.39 50.44 -0.58
C VAL A 915 -28.27 51.04 -1.99
N ARG A 916 -27.16 50.78 -2.68
CA ARG A 916 -26.94 51.24 -4.06
C ARG A 916 -28.01 50.71 -5.00
N LEU A 917 -28.27 49.39 -4.95
CA LEU A 917 -29.27 48.74 -5.77
C LEU A 917 -30.68 49.30 -5.55
N LEU A 918 -31.08 49.51 -4.28
CA LEU A 918 -32.39 50.08 -3.94
C LEU A 918 -32.52 51.51 -4.47
N LEU A 919 -31.51 52.35 -4.31
CA LEU A 919 -31.50 53.72 -4.84
C LEU A 919 -31.55 53.74 -6.38
N ASP A 920 -30.78 52.87 -7.04
CA ASP A 920 -30.77 52.76 -8.50
C ASP A 920 -32.13 52.27 -9.05
N LYS A 921 -32.90 51.52 -8.25
CA LYS A 921 -34.27 51.08 -8.55
C LYS A 921 -35.35 52.08 -8.10
N GLY A 922 -34.95 53.25 -7.59
CA GLY A 922 -35.86 54.35 -7.28
C GLY A 922 -36.43 54.38 -5.86
N ALA A 923 -35.79 53.72 -4.89
CA ALA A 923 -36.18 53.83 -3.48
C ALA A 923 -36.08 55.29 -3.01
N ASN A 924 -37.04 55.74 -2.20
CA ASN A 924 -37.05 57.08 -1.65
C ASN A 924 -35.92 57.24 -0.62
N ILE A 925 -34.90 58.02 -0.98
CA ILE A 925 -33.71 58.27 -0.14
C ILE A 925 -34.04 58.94 1.20
N GLU A 926 -35.17 59.64 1.28
CA GLU A 926 -35.68 60.32 2.48
C GLU A 926 -36.84 59.58 3.14
N ALA A 927 -37.08 58.31 2.79
CA ALA A 927 -38.15 57.53 3.40
C ALA A 927 -37.99 57.48 4.93
N THR A 928 -39.06 57.77 5.66
CA THR A 928 -39.06 57.70 7.12
C THR A 928 -39.82 56.46 7.56
N ASP A 929 -39.23 55.70 8.48
CA ASP A 929 -39.88 54.52 9.06
C ASP A 929 -40.82 54.88 10.24
N PRO A 930 -41.59 53.92 10.80
CA PRO A 930 -42.44 54.16 11.97
C PRO A 930 -41.70 54.68 13.21
N ASP A 931 -40.41 54.33 13.36
CA ASP A 931 -39.47 54.89 14.36
C ASP A 931 -38.95 56.29 13.97
N THR A 932 -39.42 56.79 12.83
CA THR A 932 -39.30 58.13 12.27
C THR A 932 -37.93 58.51 11.73
N GLY A 933 -36.98 57.58 11.62
CA GLY A 933 -35.63 57.85 11.09
C GLY A 933 -35.54 57.73 9.57
N THR A 934 -34.62 58.47 8.94
CA THR A 934 -34.22 58.31 7.52
C THR A 934 -33.06 57.32 7.38
N PRO A 935 -32.83 56.72 6.19
CA PRO A 935 -31.68 55.84 5.94
C PRO A 935 -30.34 56.45 6.38
N LEU A 936 -30.14 57.75 6.14
CA LEU A 936 -28.93 58.47 6.54
C LEU A 936 -28.77 58.53 8.07
N THR A 937 -29.85 58.83 8.79
CA THR A 937 -29.81 58.89 10.27
C THR A 937 -29.50 57.52 10.89
N TRP A 938 -30.02 56.43 10.32
CA TRP A 938 -29.74 55.07 10.78
C TRP A 938 -28.31 54.62 10.46
N ALA A 939 -27.82 54.91 9.26
CA ALA A 939 -26.43 54.65 8.89
C ALA A 939 -25.46 55.43 9.80
N ALA A 940 -25.78 56.70 10.10
CA ALA A 940 -24.95 57.54 10.94
C ALA A 940 -24.91 57.08 12.41
N LYS A 941 -26.07 56.76 13.00
CA LYS A 941 -26.19 56.19 14.35
C LYS A 941 -25.35 54.91 14.53
N ASN A 942 -25.36 54.04 13.52
CA ASN A 942 -24.67 52.74 13.57
C ASN A 942 -23.23 52.79 13.06
N GLY A 943 -22.72 53.96 12.63
CA GLY A 943 -21.33 54.11 12.19
C GLY A 943 -21.03 53.51 10.81
N ARG A 944 -22.02 53.43 9.92
CA ARG A 944 -21.88 52.81 8.58
C ARG A 944 -21.29 53.80 7.58
N GLU A 945 -20.01 54.14 7.73
CA GLU A 945 -19.33 55.20 6.96
C GLU A 945 -19.53 55.10 5.43
N ALA A 946 -19.32 53.92 4.84
CA ALA A 946 -19.44 53.74 3.39
C ALA A 946 -20.87 53.99 2.88
N VAL A 947 -21.88 53.55 3.66
CA VAL A 947 -23.29 53.84 3.36
C VAL A 947 -23.62 55.32 3.53
N VAL A 948 -23.09 55.97 4.58
CA VAL A 948 -23.25 57.43 4.78
C VAL A 948 -22.68 58.18 3.58
N ARG A 949 -21.49 57.83 3.12
CA ARG A 949 -20.87 58.41 1.92
C ARG A 949 -21.76 58.23 0.69
N LEU A 950 -22.20 56.99 0.44
CA LEU A 950 -23.06 56.66 -0.70
C LEU A 950 -24.38 57.45 -0.69
N LEU A 951 -25.05 57.54 0.47
CA LEU A 951 -26.31 58.27 0.60
C LEU A 951 -26.11 59.77 0.33
N LEU A 952 -25.05 60.38 0.87
CA LEU A 952 -24.73 61.79 0.61
C LEU A 952 -24.37 62.04 -0.86
N ASP A 953 -23.60 61.15 -1.48
CA ASP A 953 -23.23 61.24 -2.90
C ASP A 953 -24.45 61.08 -3.82
N LYS A 954 -25.50 60.36 -3.37
CA LYS A 954 -26.79 60.22 -4.05
C LYS A 954 -27.80 61.33 -3.68
N GLY A 955 -27.38 62.35 -2.92
CA GLY A 955 -28.17 63.54 -2.64
C GLY A 955 -29.07 63.47 -1.39
N ALA A 956 -28.80 62.57 -0.44
CA ALA A 956 -29.50 62.56 0.85
C ALA A 956 -29.28 63.89 1.58
N ASN A 957 -30.33 64.42 2.22
CA ASN A 957 -30.24 65.64 3.01
C ASN A 957 -29.32 65.41 4.22
N ILE A 958 -28.17 66.09 4.24
CA ILE A 958 -27.17 65.96 5.31
C ILE A 958 -27.70 66.36 6.70
N GLU A 959 -28.75 67.21 6.73
CA GLU A 959 -29.46 67.63 7.93
C GLU A 959 -30.81 66.91 8.10
N ALA A 960 -31.00 65.76 7.45
CA ALA A 960 -32.24 64.98 7.55
C ALA A 960 -32.55 64.66 9.02
N THR A 961 -33.73 65.06 9.47
CA THR A 961 -34.20 64.76 10.82
C THR A 961 -35.47 63.95 10.75
N GLY A 962 -35.52 62.92 11.59
CA GLY A 962 -36.74 62.21 11.86
C GLY A 962 -37.67 62.98 12.79
N ARG A 963 -38.93 62.55 12.90
CA ARG A 963 -39.91 63.17 13.82
C ARG A 963 -39.45 63.12 15.29
N PHE A 964 -38.68 62.09 15.68
CA PHE A 964 -38.12 61.91 17.03
C PHE A 964 -36.60 61.67 17.07
N THR A 965 -35.89 61.84 15.94
CA THR A 965 -34.44 61.59 15.86
C THR A 965 -33.65 62.89 15.72
N GLY A 966 -32.41 62.91 16.21
CA GLY A 966 -31.48 64.01 15.94
C GLY A 966 -30.99 64.00 14.48
N THR A 967 -30.24 65.04 14.08
CA THR A 967 -29.51 65.07 12.80
C THR A 967 -28.53 63.89 12.70
N PRO A 968 -28.10 63.49 11.49
CA PRO A 968 -27.12 62.42 11.31
C PRO A 968 -25.84 62.67 12.12
N LEU A 969 -25.39 63.92 12.17
CA LEU A 969 -24.22 64.34 12.95
C LEU A 969 -24.43 64.17 14.45
N SER A 970 -25.57 64.61 14.98
CA SER A 970 -25.88 64.48 16.41
C SER A 970 -26.00 63.01 16.85
N LEU A 971 -26.54 62.13 16.01
CA LEU A 971 -26.66 60.70 16.28
C LEU A 971 -25.31 59.98 16.19
N ALA A 972 -24.49 60.30 15.20
CA ALA A 972 -23.13 59.80 15.10
C ALA A 972 -22.29 60.22 16.32
N ALA A 973 -22.43 61.48 16.75
CA ALA A 973 -21.73 62.01 17.91
C ALA A 973 -22.17 61.36 19.22
N LYS A 974 -23.49 61.20 19.42
CA LYS A 974 -24.08 60.52 20.59
C LYS A 974 -23.61 59.08 20.76
N ASN A 975 -23.29 58.38 19.66
CA ASN A 975 -22.88 56.97 19.66
C ASN A 975 -21.38 56.78 19.41
N GLY A 976 -20.58 57.85 19.44
CA GLY A 976 -19.13 57.77 19.35
C GLY A 976 -18.59 57.37 17.96
N ARG A 977 -19.32 57.64 16.88
CA ARG A 977 -18.96 57.22 15.51
C ARG A 977 -18.00 58.21 14.85
N GLU A 978 -16.77 58.29 15.35
CA GLU A 978 -15.76 59.29 14.93
C GLU A 978 -15.59 59.43 13.41
N ALA A 979 -15.42 58.33 12.68
CA ALA A 979 -15.20 58.39 11.23
C ALA A 979 -16.41 58.94 10.47
N VAL A 980 -17.63 58.63 10.92
CA VAL A 980 -18.87 59.19 10.38
C VAL A 980 -19.01 60.67 10.73
N VAL A 981 -18.67 61.06 11.97
CA VAL A 981 -18.66 62.48 12.38
C VAL A 981 -17.70 63.28 11.49
N ARG A 982 -16.49 62.76 11.26
CA ARG A 982 -15.51 63.38 10.35
C ARG A 982 -16.08 63.53 8.94
N LEU A 983 -16.61 62.45 8.37
CA LEU A 983 -17.20 62.44 7.03
C LEU A 983 -18.35 63.44 6.88
N LEU A 984 -19.25 63.52 7.86
CA LEU A 984 -20.38 64.46 7.84
C LEU A 984 -19.89 65.92 7.88
N LEU A 985 -18.92 66.23 8.74
CA LEU A 985 -18.33 67.57 8.82
C LEU A 985 -17.58 67.94 7.53
N ASP A 986 -16.83 67.00 6.94
CA ASP A 986 -16.11 67.22 5.68
C ASP A 986 -17.07 67.42 4.49
N LYS A 987 -18.29 66.86 4.56
CA LYS A 987 -19.38 67.09 3.59
C LYS A 987 -20.24 68.31 3.92
N GLY A 988 -19.89 69.09 4.94
CA GLY A 988 -20.53 70.37 5.27
C GLY A 988 -21.72 70.29 6.23
N ALA A 989 -21.84 69.22 7.04
CA ALA A 989 -22.85 69.17 8.09
C ALA A 989 -22.65 70.30 9.10
N ASN A 990 -23.73 70.96 9.51
CA ASN A 990 -23.64 72.06 10.44
C ASN A 990 -23.45 71.54 11.87
N ILE A 991 -22.31 71.91 12.44
CA ILE A 991 -21.81 71.43 13.73
C ILE A 991 -22.67 71.81 14.94
N GLU A 992 -23.52 72.84 14.79
CA GLU A 992 -24.38 73.37 15.86
C GLU A 992 -25.85 72.93 15.75
N VAL A 993 -26.26 72.23 14.68
CA VAL A 993 -27.67 71.87 14.50
C VAL A 993 -28.10 70.88 15.57
N THR A 994 -29.18 71.26 16.25
CA THR A 994 -29.84 70.43 17.25
C THR A 994 -31.06 69.76 16.63
N GLY A 995 -31.29 68.49 17.00
CA GLY A 995 -32.58 67.85 16.77
C GLY A 995 -33.64 68.44 17.70
N ARG A 996 -34.92 68.24 17.36
CA ARG A 996 -36.09 68.78 18.08
C ARG A 996 -36.12 68.48 19.59
N TYR A 997 -35.41 67.43 20.03
CA TYR A 997 -35.32 66.99 21.43
C TYR A 997 -33.88 66.58 21.83
N THR A 998 -32.86 66.97 21.08
CA THR A 998 -31.47 66.55 21.32
C THR A 998 -30.56 67.77 21.51
N GLY A 999 -29.57 67.68 22.40
CA GLY A 999 -28.53 68.71 22.51
C GLY A 999 -27.63 68.79 21.27
N THR A 1000 -26.66 69.70 21.29
CA THR A 1000 -25.67 69.83 20.20
C THR A 1000 -24.86 68.53 20.05
N PRO A 1001 -24.30 68.23 18.87
CA PRO A 1001 -23.41 67.09 18.69
C PRO A 1001 -22.31 67.01 19.76
N LEU A 1002 -21.72 68.16 20.14
CA LEU A 1002 -20.72 68.25 21.20
C LEU A 1002 -21.29 67.90 22.58
N SER A 1003 -22.47 68.41 22.93
CA SER A 1003 -23.10 68.11 24.22
C SER A 1003 -23.45 66.63 24.36
N LEU A 1004 -23.89 65.98 23.27
CA LEU A 1004 -24.21 64.56 23.23
C LEU A 1004 -22.96 63.66 23.30
N ALA A 1005 -21.90 64.01 22.58
CA ALA A 1005 -20.62 63.29 22.67
C ALA A 1005 -20.01 63.41 24.07
N ALA A 1006 -20.11 64.59 24.69
CA ALA A 1006 -19.63 64.84 26.04
C ALA A 1006 -20.45 64.10 27.10
N GLN A 1007 -21.77 64.07 26.96
CA GLN A 1007 -22.69 63.35 27.85
C GLN A 1007 -22.41 61.84 27.86
N ASN A 1008 -21.96 61.24 26.75
CA ASN A 1008 -21.72 59.80 26.64
C ASN A 1008 -20.22 59.42 26.73
N GLY A 1009 -19.34 60.40 26.98
CA GLY A 1009 -17.92 60.14 27.24
C GLY A 1009 -17.07 59.86 26.01
N HIS A 1010 -17.50 60.27 24.81
CA HIS A 1010 -16.80 59.98 23.56
C HIS A 1010 -15.66 60.98 23.29
N GLU A 1011 -14.55 60.83 24.00
CA GLU A 1011 -13.39 61.76 23.96
C GLU A 1011 -12.89 62.09 22.55
N ALA A 1012 -12.70 61.08 21.69
CA ALA A 1012 -12.19 61.29 20.34
C ALA A 1012 -13.14 62.11 19.45
N VAL A 1013 -14.46 61.89 19.62
CA VAL A 1013 -15.50 62.68 18.95
C VAL A 1013 -15.56 64.10 19.51
N VAL A 1014 -15.44 64.27 20.83
CA VAL A 1014 -15.38 65.59 21.47
C VAL A 1014 -14.18 66.38 20.94
N ARG A 1015 -12.99 65.76 20.87
CA ARG A 1015 -11.79 66.38 20.30
C ARG A 1015 -12.03 66.81 18.85
N LEU A 1016 -12.52 65.90 18.01
CA LEU A 1016 -12.79 66.17 16.60
C LEU A 1016 -13.80 67.33 16.41
N LEU A 1017 -14.85 67.40 17.23
CA LEU A 1017 -15.84 68.48 17.17
C LEU A 1017 -15.23 69.83 17.60
N LEU A 1018 -14.38 69.84 18.65
CA LEU A 1018 -13.67 71.05 19.08
C LEU A 1018 -12.67 71.52 18.01
N ASP A 1019 -11.90 70.61 17.42
CA ASP A 1019 -10.95 70.91 16.33
C ASP A 1019 -11.65 71.51 15.10
N LYS A 1020 -12.92 71.16 14.88
CA LYS A 1020 -13.78 71.69 13.80
C LYS A 1020 -14.61 72.92 14.23
N GLY A 1021 -14.37 73.47 15.42
CA GLY A 1021 -14.93 74.74 15.87
C GLY A 1021 -16.29 74.68 16.57
N ALA A 1022 -16.67 73.52 17.15
CA ALA A 1022 -17.91 73.43 17.92
C ALA A 1022 -17.90 74.37 19.14
N ASN A 1023 -19.00 75.06 19.39
CA ASN A 1023 -19.16 75.97 20.51
C ASN A 1023 -19.20 75.19 21.85
N ILE A 1024 -18.13 75.32 22.63
CA ILE A 1024 -17.98 74.65 23.92
C ILE A 1024 -18.99 75.10 24.99
N GLU A 1025 -19.56 76.29 24.84
CA GLU A 1025 -20.57 76.87 25.74
C GLU A 1025 -22.01 76.67 25.23
N ALA A 1026 -22.21 76.00 24.08
CA ALA A 1026 -23.55 75.74 23.56
C ALA A 1026 -24.36 74.88 24.52
N THR A 1027 -25.52 75.39 24.94
CA THR A 1027 -26.38 74.68 25.88
C THR A 1027 -27.41 73.83 25.15
N ASP A 1028 -27.75 72.68 25.74
CA ASP A 1028 -28.89 71.89 25.29
C ASP A 1028 -30.24 72.57 25.66
N PRO A 1029 -31.39 72.05 25.22
CA PRO A 1029 -32.71 72.62 25.55
C PRO A 1029 -33.03 72.72 27.05
N TYR A 1030 -32.18 72.17 27.93
CA TYR A 1030 -32.29 72.24 29.38
C TYR A 1030 -31.22 73.15 30.01
N THR A 1031 -30.58 74.02 29.22
CA THR A 1031 -29.54 74.98 29.63
C THR A 1031 -28.24 74.35 30.14
N ARG A 1032 -27.96 73.09 29.78
CA ARG A 1032 -26.75 72.37 30.23
C ARG A 1032 -25.63 72.46 29.22
N THR A 1033 -24.45 72.87 29.66
CA THR A 1033 -23.21 72.87 28.84
C THR A 1033 -22.63 71.45 28.67
N PRO A 1034 -21.84 71.17 27.62
CA PRO A 1034 -21.11 69.91 27.43
C PRO A 1034 -20.26 69.53 28.65
N LEU A 1035 -19.61 70.52 29.29
CA LEU A 1035 -18.81 70.30 30.49
C LEU A 1035 -19.66 69.82 31.68
N SER A 1036 -20.82 70.44 31.92
CA SER A 1036 -21.71 70.03 33.01
C SER A 1036 -22.29 68.63 32.79
N LEU A 1037 -22.60 68.26 31.53
CA LEU A 1037 -23.06 66.93 31.15
C LEU A 1037 -21.98 65.85 31.35
N ALA A 1038 -20.74 66.10 30.91
CA ALA A 1038 -19.62 65.18 31.10
C ALA A 1038 -19.27 64.99 32.58
N ALA A 1039 -19.29 66.08 33.36
CA ALA A 1039 -19.02 66.03 34.80
C ALA A 1039 -20.10 65.27 35.56
N ARG A 1040 -21.39 65.52 35.27
CA ARG A 1040 -22.52 64.81 35.90
C ARG A 1040 -22.47 63.29 35.65
N ASN A 1041 -22.02 62.88 34.48
CA ASN A 1041 -21.95 61.47 34.09
C ASN A 1041 -20.59 60.80 34.38
N GLY A 1042 -19.65 61.52 35.02
CA GLY A 1042 -18.36 60.94 35.46
C GLY A 1042 -17.31 60.73 34.37
N HIS A 1043 -17.41 61.42 33.23
CA HIS A 1043 -16.46 61.25 32.11
C HIS A 1043 -15.21 62.13 32.28
N GLU A 1044 -14.31 61.74 33.18
CA GLU A 1044 -13.14 62.54 33.59
C GLU A 1044 -12.20 62.96 32.44
N ALA A 1045 -11.97 62.08 31.47
CA ALA A 1045 -11.10 62.38 30.33
C ALA A 1045 -11.71 63.47 29.41
N VAL A 1046 -13.02 63.40 29.19
CA VAL A 1046 -13.79 64.43 28.47
C VAL A 1046 -13.82 65.74 29.27
N VAL A 1047 -14.00 65.68 30.59
CA VAL A 1047 -13.95 66.88 31.46
C VAL A 1047 -12.59 67.56 31.37
N ARG A 1048 -11.49 66.80 31.41
CA ARG A 1048 -10.12 67.33 31.24
C ARG A 1048 -9.95 67.97 29.85
N LEU A 1049 -10.41 67.31 28.79
CA LEU A 1049 -10.33 67.80 27.42
C LEU A 1049 -11.13 69.10 27.22
N LEU A 1050 -12.34 69.19 27.77
CA LEU A 1050 -13.17 70.40 27.68
C LEU A 1050 -12.53 71.55 28.49
N LYS A 1051 -12.06 71.30 29.71
CA LYS A 1051 -11.38 72.32 30.54
C LYS A 1051 -10.11 72.87 29.88
N SER A 1052 -9.33 72.05 29.17
CA SER A 1052 -8.12 72.52 28.49
C SER A 1052 -8.41 73.45 27.32
N HIS A 1053 -9.57 73.30 26.65
CA HIS A 1053 -9.98 74.17 25.55
C HIS A 1053 -10.66 75.46 26.04
N VAL A 1054 -11.37 75.44 27.18
CA VAL A 1054 -11.88 76.66 27.83
C VAL A 1054 -10.75 77.57 28.33
N GLY A 1055 -9.63 76.99 28.79
CA GLY A 1055 -8.47 77.73 29.30
C GLY A 1055 -7.56 78.37 28.24
N GLY A 1056 -7.78 78.10 26.94
CA GLY A 1056 -6.91 78.55 25.84
C GLY A 1056 -7.41 79.79 25.05
N CYS A 1057 -8.57 80.35 25.39
CA CYS A 1057 -9.15 81.55 24.76
C CYS A 1057 -9.05 82.81 25.62
N LEU A 1058 -7.99 82.96 26.42
CA LEU A 1058 -7.66 84.21 27.13
C LEU A 1058 -6.32 84.77 26.65
#